data_AF-A0A512AIT4-F1
#
_entry.id   AF-A0A512AIT4-F1
#
_cell.length_a   1.000
_cell.length_b   1.000
_cell.length_c   1.000
_cell.angle_alpha   90.00
_cell.angle_beta   90.00
_cell.angle_gamma   90.00
#
_symmetry.space_group_name_H-M   'P 1'
#
loop_
_entity.id
_entity.type
_entity.pdbx_description
1 polymer ?
#
loop_
_entity_poly.entity_id
_entity_poly.type
_entity_poly.pdbx_seq_one_letter_code
_entity_poly.pdbx_strand_id
1 'polypeptide(L)'
;MHKTLFGAAVLSTLASTSAHAGDKVLVAPVPAWVAPAPPVLKAESAVRFDEQVQVDGDTTTVYIDTMRQASSPEALLQMGTVTLPWQPDHGDLTLHKLEIIRGDQVIDALGKGEGITVIRREAGLERLMVDGQLTAVKHIEGLRVGDVLRMVFTISERDSALAGHVQDGLVLLPAPLKVGFGRARLVWRTANPLTVKSLAPGLTPTPKPVDATWTEIVVSLPVAKLPDAAKNAPSRFAALPLLQFTTFPDWASVAKVMAPLYAVKDTIAPGSDLAARVDAIAARSPDPVRRMADALRLVQDEVRYELIAMGNGNYVPQAPADTWSKRYGDCKAKTLLLLAVLDRLGIKAEPVMASSKRGDAVPDMVPAALAFDHVFVHAKVGEEDFWLDGTMLGSRLADIRDVPRYGTVLPMGGSIEGSKPALLALPLRAHARPDIDADLTYDMTAGPHLATPYHLTLRYNGTYAASYKVDPGPNYDEKLTSFAEKAATNWVGDTFVGKARSAWDADAAVWTLDFDGIAYPNWKYRDGHYALAVPPGLKVTYDAPRDRAAWRAIPALISDPWHARLRTAWILPDAGKGVTLSGGDPGGLDLPAATWQRRLALAGGTLSEEIVSRESGAEIAPDKASSTAKAISDAMERTARLSLDPAYPKWWDDVARRKSSPALAKARAIFDTRIADKPDDASRLTDRAWFERTLFNWAAAEADYTRAIALDASADRYLKRSDLRSKVGNRAGSLADAQAAYDLEQGNADARSTLSYELIEAGKVDEGMDLLPTDLDIATDDGLSNFLEKIDRLEQADRHDEALSMLDEALEKRGSSAKLRNARCWYLALRNTALDTALTDCNKAIELDSDPAMYMDSRALVHFRAGRLKEAMADYEAALAAEPEQTASLFMAGIVADRMGDKAKAAALSKAAKTVFPDVGHFYAHYGIKP
;
A
#
# COMPACT_ATOMS: atom_id res chain seq x y z
N MET A 1 31.16 63.28 -24.25
CA MET A 1 31.28 63.65 -25.67
C MET A 1 29.90 63.53 -26.31
N HIS A 2 29.51 64.61 -27.00
CA HIS A 2 28.38 64.82 -27.92
C HIS A 2 26.90 64.60 -27.49
N LYS A 3 26.24 65.77 -27.40
CA LYS A 3 24.82 66.04 -27.65
C LYS A 3 24.47 65.92 -29.14
N THR A 4 23.25 65.47 -29.43
CA THR A 4 22.30 65.88 -30.50
C THR A 4 21.11 64.90 -30.46
N LEU A 5 19.85 65.17 -30.80
CA LEU A 5 19.00 66.37 -30.90
C LEU A 5 17.52 65.87 -30.98
N PHE A 6 16.57 66.70 -30.54
CA PHE A 6 15.09 66.67 -30.62
C PHE A 6 14.32 65.71 -31.56
N GLY A 7 13.25 65.11 -31.00
CA GLY A 7 11.85 65.44 -31.36
C GLY A 7 11.03 64.49 -32.25
N ALA A 8 10.00 63.84 -31.68
CA ALA A 8 8.59 63.88 -32.14
C ALA A 8 7.74 62.77 -31.47
N ALA A 9 6.48 63.11 -31.22
CA ALA A 9 5.45 62.42 -30.45
C ALA A 9 5.16 60.96 -30.82
N VAL A 10 4.90 60.12 -29.80
CA VAL A 10 4.05 58.92 -29.91
C VAL A 10 3.18 58.80 -28.64
N LEU A 11 1.89 58.58 -28.90
CA LEU A 11 0.78 58.45 -27.97
C LEU A 11 1.11 57.61 -26.72
N SER A 12 0.81 58.17 -25.56
CA SER A 12 0.61 57.43 -24.32
C SER A 12 -0.72 56.66 -24.38
N THR A 13 -0.72 55.41 -24.82
CA THR A 13 -1.78 54.46 -24.44
C THR A 13 -1.51 53.98 -23.02
N LEU A 14 -2.04 54.73 -22.06
CA LEU A 14 -2.26 54.23 -20.70
C LEU A 14 -3.30 53.11 -20.82
N ALA A 15 -2.83 51.87 -20.90
CA ALA A 15 -3.65 50.72 -20.53
C ALA A 15 -3.86 50.82 -19.01
N SER A 16 -4.92 51.52 -18.60
CA SER A 16 -5.43 51.45 -17.25
C SER A 16 -6.02 50.06 -17.03
N THR A 17 -5.22 49.14 -16.49
CA THR A 17 -5.78 47.98 -15.79
C THR A 17 -6.49 48.55 -14.57
N SER A 18 -7.82 48.57 -14.61
CA SER A 18 -8.65 48.85 -13.45
C SER A 18 -8.40 47.77 -12.42
N ALA A 19 -7.59 48.06 -11.41
CA ALA A 19 -7.47 47.23 -10.23
C ALA A 19 -8.84 47.21 -9.53
N HIS A 20 -9.46 46.04 -9.44
CA HIS A 20 -10.70 45.84 -8.71
C HIS A 20 -10.42 45.94 -7.20
N ALA A 21 -11.39 46.41 -6.42
CA ALA A 21 -11.20 46.66 -4.98
C ALA A 21 -10.73 45.40 -4.20
N GLY A 22 -11.11 44.19 -4.64
CA GLY A 22 -10.78 42.91 -4.00
C GLY A 22 -9.34 42.42 -4.16
N ASP A 23 -8.53 43.04 -5.03
CA ASP A 23 -7.15 42.59 -5.30
C ASP A 23 -6.12 43.11 -4.29
N LYS A 24 -6.54 43.94 -3.32
CA LYS A 24 -5.65 44.59 -2.35
C LYS A 24 -5.98 44.17 -0.92
N VAL A 25 -4.94 44.04 -0.11
CA VAL A 25 -5.10 43.90 1.34
C VAL A 25 -5.48 45.25 1.92
N LEU A 26 -6.61 45.29 2.62
CA LEU A 26 -7.08 46.47 3.32
C LEU A 26 -6.50 46.51 4.74
N VAL A 27 -6.30 47.71 5.28
CA VAL A 27 -5.93 47.92 6.69
C VAL A 27 -6.96 48.85 7.31
N ALA A 28 -7.70 48.36 8.30
CA ALA A 28 -8.76 49.11 8.95
C ALA A 28 -8.92 48.70 10.43
N PRO A 29 -9.53 49.54 11.29
CA PRO A 29 -9.87 49.15 12.65
C PRO A 29 -10.79 47.91 12.69
N VAL A 30 -10.78 47.21 13.83
CA VAL A 30 -11.68 46.06 14.07
C VAL A 30 -13.15 46.52 13.96
N PRO A 31 -14.02 45.79 13.23
CA PRO A 31 -15.42 46.15 13.09
C PRO A 31 -16.18 46.20 14.42
N ALA A 32 -17.14 47.12 14.54
CA ALA A 32 -17.86 47.36 15.79
C ALA A 32 -18.76 46.20 16.26
N TRP A 33 -19.14 45.28 15.36
CA TRP A 33 -19.98 44.12 15.69
C TRP A 33 -19.19 42.98 16.38
N VAL A 34 -17.86 43.04 16.32
CA VAL A 34 -16.97 42.03 16.91
C VAL A 34 -17.00 42.15 18.43
N ALA A 35 -17.36 41.07 19.12
CA ALA A 35 -17.35 41.04 20.57
C ALA A 35 -15.90 41.05 21.08
N PRO A 36 -15.51 41.90 22.04
CA PRO A 36 -14.14 41.93 22.54
C PRO A 36 -13.77 40.61 23.24
N ALA A 37 -12.54 40.16 23.04
CA ALA A 37 -11.95 39.06 23.79
C ALA A 37 -11.34 39.59 25.11
N PRO A 38 -11.27 38.79 26.19
CA PRO A 38 -10.62 39.17 27.43
C PRO A 38 -9.17 39.64 27.20
N PRO A 39 -8.63 40.55 28.03
CA PRO A 39 -7.21 40.92 27.96
C PRO A 39 -6.32 39.70 28.24
N VAL A 40 -5.15 39.62 27.60
CA VAL A 40 -4.17 38.57 27.87
C VAL A 40 -3.46 38.93 29.17
N LEU A 41 -3.59 38.07 30.19
CA LEU A 41 -3.05 38.34 31.52
C LEU A 41 -1.61 37.81 31.72
N LYS A 42 -1.15 36.81 30.93
CA LYS A 42 0.21 36.22 30.97
C LYS A 42 0.62 35.58 29.62
N ALA A 43 1.92 35.52 29.33
CA ALA A 43 2.48 34.85 28.14
C ALA A 43 2.25 33.32 28.12
N GLU A 44 2.19 32.66 29.29
CA GLU A 44 1.89 31.21 29.40
C GLU A 44 0.42 30.87 29.07
N SER A 45 -0.45 31.88 28.95
CA SER A 45 -1.85 31.78 28.53
C SER A 45 -2.06 32.16 27.06
N ALA A 46 -0.98 32.32 26.29
CA ALA A 46 -0.97 33.04 25.02
C ALA A 46 -1.55 32.30 23.82
N VAL A 47 -2.08 31.08 23.97
CA VAL A 47 -2.80 30.42 22.86
C VAL A 47 -4.21 30.97 22.81
N ARG A 48 -4.51 31.76 21.77
CA ARG A 48 -5.83 32.33 21.49
C ARG A 48 -6.34 31.89 20.14
N PHE A 49 -7.63 31.56 20.09
CA PHE A 49 -8.37 31.40 18.85
C PHE A 49 -9.78 31.97 19.02
N ASP A 50 -10.04 33.14 18.47
CA ASP A 50 -11.37 33.77 18.46
C ASP A 50 -11.82 33.96 17.01
N GLU A 51 -12.77 33.14 16.60
CA GLU A 51 -13.43 33.20 15.30
C GLU A 51 -14.85 33.75 15.49
N GLN A 52 -15.17 34.83 14.77
CA GLN A 52 -16.51 35.41 14.80
C GLN A 52 -16.99 35.65 13.38
N VAL A 53 -18.23 35.30 13.09
CA VAL A 53 -18.80 35.38 11.75
C VAL A 53 -20.07 36.23 11.81
N GLN A 54 -20.11 37.29 11.00
CA GLN A 54 -21.32 38.08 10.78
C GLN A 54 -21.96 37.70 9.45
N VAL A 55 -23.27 37.52 9.46
CA VAL A 55 -24.11 37.39 8.26
C VAL A 55 -25.03 38.60 8.16
N ASP A 56 -24.85 39.42 7.12
CA ASP A 56 -25.71 40.56 6.82
C ASP A 56 -26.11 40.56 5.33
N GLY A 57 -27.38 40.28 5.05
CA GLY A 57 -27.86 40.06 3.68
C GLY A 57 -27.23 38.81 3.05
N ASP A 58 -26.57 39.00 1.91
CA ASP A 58 -25.89 37.96 1.13
C ASP A 58 -24.37 37.94 1.32
N THR A 59 -23.87 38.64 2.36
CA THR A 59 -22.44 38.74 2.67
C THR A 59 -22.14 38.11 4.03
N THR A 60 -21.11 37.27 4.05
CA THR A 60 -20.50 36.76 5.27
C THR A 60 -19.22 37.56 5.56
N THR A 61 -18.95 37.90 6.82
CA THR A 61 -17.66 38.47 7.24
C THR A 61 -17.09 37.66 8.39
N VAL A 62 -15.98 36.98 8.14
CA VAL A 62 -15.27 36.13 9.10
C VAL A 62 -14.15 36.94 9.74
N TYR A 63 -14.21 37.16 11.04
CA TYR A 63 -13.18 37.75 11.88
C TYR A 63 -12.37 36.65 12.57
N ILE A 64 -11.04 36.78 12.56
CA ILE A 64 -10.12 35.84 13.22
C ILE A 64 -9.11 36.63 14.08
N ASP A 65 -9.03 36.33 15.39
CA ASP A 65 -7.96 36.77 16.30
C ASP A 65 -7.22 35.54 16.84
N THR A 66 -5.96 35.39 16.42
CA THR A 66 -5.10 34.29 16.86
C THR A 66 -3.87 34.79 17.57
N MET A 67 -3.44 34.05 18.59
CA MET A 67 -2.16 34.24 19.26
C MET A 67 -1.43 32.91 19.36
N ARG A 68 -0.16 32.90 18.95
CA ARG A 68 0.71 31.72 19.01
C ARG A 68 2.07 32.12 19.55
N GLN A 69 2.66 31.27 20.38
CA GLN A 69 3.99 31.49 20.92
C GLN A 69 5.05 30.78 20.07
N ALA A 70 6.15 31.46 19.77
CA ALA A 70 7.34 30.86 19.18
C ALA A 70 8.09 30.06 20.27
N SER A 71 7.57 28.90 20.66
CA SER A 71 8.06 28.11 21.79
C SER A 71 9.39 27.40 21.55
N SER A 72 9.81 27.27 20.29
CA SER A 72 11.06 26.66 19.87
C SER A 72 11.63 27.36 18.63
N PRO A 73 12.92 27.13 18.28
CA PRO A 73 13.48 27.60 17.01
C PRO A 73 12.67 27.14 15.79
N GLU A 74 12.14 25.91 15.80
CA GLU A 74 11.28 25.39 14.73
C GLU A 74 9.96 26.16 14.63
N ALA A 75 9.31 26.45 15.77
CA ALA A 75 8.10 27.27 15.80
C ALA A 75 8.37 28.70 15.32
N LEU A 76 9.50 29.28 15.69
CA LEU A 76 9.95 30.59 15.22
C LEU A 76 10.10 30.60 13.69
N LEU A 77 10.74 29.59 13.11
CA LEU A 77 10.88 29.45 11.66
C LEU A 77 9.53 29.39 10.95
N GLN A 78 8.55 28.65 11.49
CA GLN A 78 7.20 28.57 10.93
C GLN A 78 6.40 29.86 11.06
N MET A 79 6.66 30.68 12.09
CA MET A 79 5.93 31.92 12.38
C MET A 79 6.56 33.18 11.78
N GLY A 80 7.82 33.11 11.34
CA GLY A 80 8.56 34.26 10.81
C GLY A 80 7.99 34.85 9.50
N THR A 81 7.06 34.14 8.85
CA THR A 81 6.32 34.65 7.69
C THR A 81 4.84 34.35 7.85
N VAL A 82 4.02 35.40 7.79
CA VAL A 82 2.57 35.30 7.76
C VAL A 82 2.09 35.19 6.32
N THR A 83 1.22 34.22 6.06
CA THR A 83 0.57 34.02 4.76
C THR A 83 -0.94 33.90 4.94
N LEU A 84 -1.71 34.75 4.26
CA LEU A 84 -3.18 34.75 4.32
C LEU A 84 -3.78 34.65 2.91
N PRO A 85 -4.38 33.51 2.53
CA PRO A 85 -5.06 33.37 1.25
C PRO A 85 -6.48 33.97 1.30
N TRP A 86 -6.94 34.55 0.19
CA TRP A 86 -8.34 34.93 -0.01
C TRP A 86 -8.74 34.88 -1.50
N GLN A 87 -10.04 34.88 -1.75
CA GLN A 87 -10.61 34.93 -3.09
C GLN A 87 -11.03 36.37 -3.45
N PRO A 88 -10.27 37.10 -4.29
CA PRO A 88 -10.53 38.51 -4.57
C PRO A 88 -11.84 38.76 -5.33
N ASP A 89 -12.34 37.75 -6.04
CA ASP A 89 -13.60 37.83 -6.80
C ASP A 89 -14.84 37.70 -5.89
N HIS A 90 -14.66 37.23 -4.66
CA HIS A 90 -15.75 36.99 -3.70
C HIS A 90 -15.74 37.97 -2.52
N GLY A 91 -14.61 38.62 -2.22
CA GLY A 91 -14.56 39.67 -1.20
C GLY A 91 -13.15 40.09 -0.83
N ASP A 92 -13.04 40.75 0.33
CA ASP A 92 -11.86 41.51 0.73
C ASP A 92 -11.16 40.88 1.94
N LEU A 93 -9.81 40.84 1.90
CA LEU A 93 -8.99 40.60 3.08
C LEU A 93 -8.64 41.93 3.76
N THR A 94 -9.04 42.09 5.02
CA THR A 94 -8.72 43.26 5.85
C THR A 94 -7.90 42.86 7.06
N LEU A 95 -6.69 43.40 7.18
CA LEU A 95 -5.86 43.27 8.38
C LEU A 95 -6.23 44.35 9.40
N HIS A 96 -6.41 43.94 10.65
CA HIS A 96 -6.70 44.85 11.76
C HIS A 96 -5.50 45.01 12.68
N LYS A 97 -4.79 43.92 12.98
CA LYS A 97 -3.61 43.92 13.86
C LYS A 97 -2.62 42.83 13.47
N LEU A 98 -1.35 43.15 13.62
CA LEU A 98 -0.26 42.18 13.61
C LEU A 98 0.74 42.64 14.67
N GLU A 99 0.82 41.94 15.78
CA GLU A 99 1.54 42.39 16.98
C GLU A 99 2.53 41.31 17.44
N ILE A 100 3.76 41.70 17.80
CA ILE A 100 4.70 40.86 18.54
C ILE A 100 4.58 41.24 20.01
N ILE A 101 4.24 40.28 20.86
CA ILE A 101 4.15 40.46 22.31
C ILE A 101 5.38 39.81 22.94
N ARG A 102 6.20 40.62 23.62
CA ARG A 102 7.45 40.23 24.27
C ARG A 102 7.44 40.69 25.71
N GLY A 103 7.14 39.77 26.63
CA GLY A 103 6.87 40.14 28.03
C GLY A 103 5.70 41.12 28.08
N ASP A 104 5.90 42.29 28.69
CA ASP A 104 4.90 43.36 28.79
C ASP A 104 4.91 44.32 27.58
N GLN A 105 5.83 44.14 26.63
CA GLN A 105 5.94 44.99 25.45
C GLN A 105 5.08 44.46 24.29
N VAL A 106 4.28 45.34 23.69
CA VAL A 106 3.56 45.10 22.42
C VAL A 106 4.24 45.89 21.32
N ILE A 107 4.68 45.20 20.27
CA ILE A 107 5.35 45.78 19.10
C ILE A 107 4.39 45.65 17.92
N ASP A 108 4.03 46.77 17.30
CA ASP A 108 3.23 46.78 16.07
C ASP A 108 4.09 46.35 14.88
N ALA A 109 3.74 45.20 14.29
CA ALA A 109 4.37 44.65 13.10
C ALA A 109 3.53 44.87 11.82
N LEU A 110 2.33 45.47 11.93
CA LEU A 110 1.47 45.82 10.81
C LEU A 110 1.80 47.22 10.27
N GLY A 111 1.97 48.20 11.15
CA GLY A 111 2.11 49.61 10.78
C GLY A 111 0.93 50.08 9.93
N LYS A 112 1.22 50.78 8.81
CA LYS A 112 0.21 51.16 7.79
C LYS A 112 -0.03 50.08 6.72
N GLY A 113 0.38 48.83 6.98
CA GLY A 113 0.37 47.73 5.99
C GLY A 113 1.64 47.67 5.13
N GLU A 114 2.72 48.32 5.55
CA GLU A 114 3.98 48.36 4.80
C GLU A 114 4.66 46.98 4.77
N GLY A 115 5.22 46.61 3.62
CA GLY A 115 5.92 45.34 3.42
C GLY A 115 5.02 44.10 3.33
N ILE A 116 3.70 44.28 3.14
CA ILE A 116 2.81 43.22 2.69
C ILE A 116 2.95 43.08 1.19
N THR A 117 3.26 41.86 0.73
CA THR A 117 3.31 41.53 -0.69
C THR A 117 2.10 40.67 -1.02
N VAL A 118 1.34 41.07 -2.04
CA VAL A 118 0.28 40.22 -2.60
C VAL A 118 0.88 39.41 -3.74
N ILE A 119 0.81 38.10 -3.62
CA ILE A 119 1.23 37.18 -4.67
C ILE A 119 0.04 36.36 -5.16
N ARG A 120 -0.05 36.14 -6.46
CA ARG A 120 -0.90 35.10 -7.02
C ARG A 120 -0.13 33.79 -6.91
N ARG A 121 -0.63 32.87 -6.09
CA ARG A 121 0.02 31.58 -5.86
C ARG A 121 -0.97 30.48 -6.25
N GLU A 122 -0.82 29.99 -7.48
CA GLU A 122 -1.55 28.81 -7.96
C GLU A 122 -0.91 27.54 -7.36
N ALA A 123 -1.13 27.30 -6.06
CA ALA A 123 -0.50 26.21 -5.33
C ALA A 123 -0.86 24.82 -5.90
N GLY A 124 -1.92 24.75 -6.71
CA GLY A 124 -2.37 23.56 -7.42
C GLY A 124 -1.92 23.42 -8.87
N LEU A 125 -1.08 24.32 -9.41
CA LEU A 125 -0.78 24.32 -10.85
C LEU A 125 -0.17 23.00 -11.35
N GLU A 126 0.73 22.40 -10.57
CA GLU A 126 1.32 21.07 -10.83
C GLU A 126 0.28 19.93 -10.81
N ARG A 127 -0.90 20.19 -10.24
CA ARG A 127 -2.06 19.28 -10.22
C ARG A 127 -3.16 19.74 -11.19
N LEU A 128 -2.84 20.61 -12.15
CA LEU A 128 -3.77 21.18 -13.13
C LEU A 128 -4.96 21.88 -12.44
N MET A 129 -4.65 22.66 -11.41
CA MET A 129 -5.64 23.43 -10.65
C MET A 129 -5.29 24.90 -10.68
N VAL A 130 -6.26 25.70 -11.12
CA VAL A 130 -6.20 27.17 -11.14
C VAL A 130 -7.38 27.68 -10.32
N ASP A 131 -7.10 28.22 -9.15
CA ASP A 131 -8.11 28.60 -8.15
C ASP A 131 -8.31 30.11 -8.02
N GLY A 132 -7.43 30.90 -8.60
CA GLY A 132 -7.53 32.36 -8.62
C GLY A 132 -7.17 33.02 -7.29
N GLN A 133 -6.76 32.26 -6.27
CA GLN A 133 -6.48 32.79 -4.93
C GLN A 133 -5.29 33.75 -4.92
N LEU A 134 -5.46 34.85 -4.20
CA LEU A 134 -4.36 35.73 -3.82
C LEU A 134 -3.88 35.36 -2.42
N THR A 135 -2.58 35.49 -2.18
CA THR A 135 -1.97 35.29 -0.86
C THR A 135 -1.26 36.56 -0.44
N ALA A 136 -1.64 37.09 0.73
CA ALA A 136 -0.93 38.17 1.38
C ALA A 136 0.24 37.58 2.15
N VAL A 137 1.46 38.07 1.90
CA VAL A 137 2.70 37.61 2.54
C VAL A 137 3.35 38.75 3.28
N LYS A 138 3.67 38.52 4.57
CA LYS A 138 4.40 39.48 5.40
C LYS A 138 5.47 38.75 6.21
N HIS A 139 6.72 39.14 6.04
CA HIS A 139 7.81 38.71 6.92
C HIS A 139 7.73 39.46 8.25
N ILE A 140 7.88 38.73 9.35
CA ILE A 140 7.80 39.25 10.71
C ILE A 140 9.20 39.58 11.20
N GLU A 141 9.58 40.84 11.05
CA GLU A 141 10.91 41.33 11.43
C GLU A 141 11.09 41.33 12.95
N GLY A 142 12.23 40.80 13.41
CA GLY A 142 12.61 40.86 14.83
C GLY A 142 11.86 39.91 15.78
N LEU A 143 11.12 38.93 15.26
CA LEU A 143 10.51 37.84 16.03
C LEU A 143 11.59 36.93 16.66
N ARG A 144 11.38 36.48 17.90
CA ARG A 144 12.34 35.66 18.68
C ARG A 144 11.64 34.49 19.37
N VAL A 145 12.41 33.46 19.74
CA VAL A 145 11.91 32.38 20.60
C VAL A 145 11.43 32.99 21.93
N GLY A 146 10.22 32.60 22.35
CA GLY A 146 9.52 33.11 23.52
C GLY A 146 8.49 34.20 23.21
N ASP A 147 8.60 34.90 22.07
CA ASP A 147 7.62 35.91 21.65
C ASP A 147 6.27 35.27 21.28
N VAL A 148 5.20 36.05 21.44
CA VAL A 148 3.86 35.68 20.97
C VAL A 148 3.50 36.55 19.78
N LEU A 149 3.12 35.93 18.67
CA LEU A 149 2.60 36.63 17.50
C LEU A 149 1.07 36.65 17.57
N ARG A 150 0.48 37.85 17.60
CA ARG A 150 -0.96 38.05 17.47
C ARG A 150 -1.29 38.51 16.06
N MET A 151 -2.28 37.87 15.44
CA MET A 151 -2.79 38.23 14.13
C MET A 151 -4.30 38.39 14.19
N VAL A 152 -4.79 39.54 13.72
CA VAL A 152 -6.22 39.89 13.69
C VAL A 152 -6.60 40.39 12.30
N PHE A 153 -7.58 39.74 11.68
CA PHE A 153 -8.03 40.07 10.33
C PHE A 153 -9.51 39.70 10.11
N THR A 154 -10.11 40.25 9.06
CA THR A 154 -11.38 39.78 8.52
C THR A 154 -11.28 39.40 7.06
N ILE A 155 -12.09 38.42 6.64
CA ILE A 155 -12.36 38.10 5.24
C ILE A 155 -13.86 38.29 5.02
N SER A 156 -14.24 39.14 4.06
CA SER A 156 -15.62 39.20 3.58
C SER A 156 -15.81 38.25 2.40
N GLU A 157 -17.00 37.68 2.26
CA GLU A 157 -17.32 36.76 1.18
C GLU A 157 -18.78 36.94 0.71
N ARG A 158 -18.95 37.04 -0.60
CA ARG A 158 -20.20 37.09 -1.33
C ARG A 158 -20.05 36.32 -2.64
N ASP A 159 -20.78 35.23 -2.79
CA ASP A 159 -20.79 34.45 -4.02
C ASP A 159 -22.10 34.65 -4.79
N SER A 160 -21.99 35.29 -5.96
CA SER A 160 -23.14 35.56 -6.82
C SER A 160 -23.82 34.30 -7.36
N ALA A 161 -23.12 33.16 -7.42
CA ALA A 161 -23.68 31.88 -7.85
C ALA A 161 -24.68 31.29 -6.85
N LEU A 162 -24.65 31.74 -5.59
CA LEU A 162 -25.60 31.34 -4.55
C LEU A 162 -26.91 32.14 -4.58
N ALA A 163 -27.09 33.05 -5.55
CA ALA A 163 -28.32 33.81 -5.76
C ALA A 163 -28.86 34.53 -4.51
N GLY A 164 -27.95 35.10 -3.70
CA GLY A 164 -28.28 35.82 -2.47
C GLY A 164 -28.36 34.95 -1.21
N HIS A 165 -28.13 33.65 -1.33
CA HIS A 165 -27.95 32.77 -0.18
C HIS A 165 -26.52 32.82 0.37
N VAL A 166 -26.37 32.50 1.65
CA VAL A 166 -25.08 32.35 2.31
C VAL A 166 -24.97 30.95 2.90
N GLN A 167 -23.75 30.47 3.03
CA GLN A 167 -23.40 29.19 3.60
C GLN A 167 -21.97 29.28 4.12
N ASP A 168 -21.68 28.73 5.29
CA ASP A 168 -20.32 28.64 5.82
C ASP A 168 -20.29 27.72 7.05
N GLY A 169 -19.15 27.66 7.74
CA GLY A 169 -19.06 27.08 9.06
C GLY A 169 -17.96 27.68 9.93
N LEU A 170 -18.08 27.48 11.23
CA LEU A 170 -17.08 27.84 12.21
C LEU A 170 -16.28 26.61 12.62
N VAL A 171 -14.97 26.79 12.80
CA VAL A 171 -14.07 25.74 13.28
C VAL A 171 -14.21 25.62 14.78
N LEU A 172 -14.48 24.40 15.24
CA LEU A 172 -14.47 24.06 16.65
C LEU A 172 -13.12 23.43 16.98
N LEU A 173 -12.48 23.86 18.05
CA LEU A 173 -11.22 23.26 18.50
C LEU A 173 -11.52 22.20 19.57
N PRO A 174 -11.34 20.89 19.32
CA PRO A 174 -11.61 19.88 20.33
C PRO A 174 -10.45 19.71 21.31
N ALA A 175 -10.76 19.28 22.54
CA ALA A 175 -9.78 18.78 23.49
C ALA A 175 -8.99 17.58 22.91
N PRO A 176 -7.71 17.35 23.29
CA PRO A 176 -6.98 17.93 24.41
C PRO A 176 -6.22 19.23 24.10
N LEU A 177 -6.52 19.91 22.98
CA LEU A 177 -5.90 21.21 22.69
C LEU A 177 -6.12 22.18 23.84
N LYS A 178 -5.03 22.75 24.37
CA LYS A 178 -5.09 23.75 25.44
C LYS A 178 -5.08 25.14 24.82
N VAL A 179 -6.19 25.86 24.95
CA VAL A 179 -6.30 27.28 24.58
C VAL A 179 -6.58 28.10 25.84
N GLY A 180 -5.91 29.25 25.97
CA GLY A 180 -6.13 30.18 27.09
C GLY A 180 -7.44 30.96 26.95
N PHE A 181 -7.79 31.31 25.71
CA PHE A 181 -9.11 31.81 25.34
C PHE A 181 -9.48 31.27 23.96
N GLY A 182 -10.69 30.73 23.85
CA GLY A 182 -11.20 30.19 22.61
C GLY A 182 -12.69 30.48 22.44
N ARG A 183 -13.09 31.02 21.29
CA ARG A 183 -14.49 31.32 20.99
C ARG A 183 -14.77 31.11 19.49
N ALA A 184 -15.91 30.50 19.20
CA ALA A 184 -16.56 30.51 17.90
C ALA A 184 -17.91 31.21 18.05
N ARG A 185 -18.14 32.32 17.33
CA ARG A 185 -19.36 33.13 17.43
C ARG A 185 -19.98 33.38 16.06
N LEU A 186 -21.26 33.06 15.90
CA LEU A 186 -22.05 33.39 14.72
C LEU A 186 -23.05 34.48 15.09
N VAL A 187 -23.15 35.56 14.30
CA VAL A 187 -24.12 36.65 14.51
C VAL A 187 -24.82 37.01 13.21
N TRP A 188 -26.15 37.18 13.25
CA TRP A 188 -26.97 37.46 12.06
C TRP A 188 -28.17 38.35 12.38
N ARG A 189 -28.75 38.98 11.36
CA ARG A 189 -29.96 39.81 11.51
C ARG A 189 -31.13 38.96 12.00
N THR A 190 -31.78 39.35 13.08
CA THR A 190 -32.95 38.65 13.64
C THR A 190 -34.08 38.49 12.62
N ALA A 191 -34.21 39.41 11.66
CA ALA A 191 -35.18 39.35 10.58
C ALA A 191 -34.90 38.24 9.53
N ASN A 192 -33.66 37.74 9.45
CA ASN A 192 -33.20 36.79 8.45
C ASN A 192 -32.67 35.51 9.14
N PRO A 193 -33.55 34.60 9.58
CA PRO A 193 -33.14 33.42 10.34
C PRO A 193 -32.21 32.50 9.54
N LEU A 194 -31.27 31.85 10.25
CA LEU A 194 -30.33 30.87 9.69
C LEU A 194 -30.70 29.45 10.10
N THR A 195 -30.44 28.50 9.20
CA THR A 195 -30.36 27.08 9.55
C THR A 195 -28.95 26.81 10.08
N VAL A 196 -28.81 26.34 11.32
CA VAL A 196 -27.51 26.10 11.97
C VAL A 196 -27.46 24.67 12.52
N LYS A 197 -26.35 23.96 12.30
CA LYS A 197 -26.13 22.60 12.81
C LYS A 197 -24.69 22.38 13.25
N SER A 198 -24.52 21.75 14.42
CA SER A 198 -23.21 21.27 14.86
C SER A 198 -22.99 19.86 14.31
N LEU A 199 -21.83 19.64 13.68
CA LEU A 199 -21.33 18.30 13.35
C LEU A 199 -20.47 17.70 14.46
N ALA A 200 -20.14 18.50 15.49
CA ALA A 200 -19.48 18.02 16.70
C ALA A 200 -20.51 17.35 17.63
N PRO A 201 -20.35 16.06 17.98
CA PRO A 201 -21.28 15.34 18.84
C PRO A 201 -21.44 16.00 20.21
N GLY A 202 -22.68 16.06 20.71
CA GLY A 202 -22.98 16.58 22.05
C GLY A 202 -23.02 18.11 22.16
N LEU A 203 -22.79 18.85 21.08
CA LEU A 203 -22.93 20.31 21.04
C LEU A 203 -24.26 20.71 20.38
N THR A 204 -25.17 21.29 21.17
CA THR A 204 -26.40 21.89 20.66
C THR A 204 -26.26 23.41 20.61
N PRO A 205 -26.19 24.03 19.41
CA PRO A 205 -26.11 25.48 19.30
C PRO A 205 -27.41 26.12 19.80
N THR A 206 -27.31 27.16 20.64
CA THR A 206 -28.47 27.87 21.18
C THR A 206 -28.44 29.34 20.75
N PRO A 207 -29.30 29.75 19.80
CA PRO A 207 -29.45 31.15 19.42
C PRO A 207 -29.91 32.02 20.60
N LYS A 208 -29.36 33.22 20.73
CA LYS A 208 -29.74 34.21 21.74
C LYS A 208 -29.76 35.61 21.13
N PRO A 209 -30.73 36.47 21.47
CA PRO A 209 -30.73 37.85 20.99
C PRO A 209 -29.54 38.62 21.58
N VAL A 210 -28.82 39.34 20.72
CA VAL A 210 -27.84 40.37 21.14
C VAL A 210 -28.62 41.65 21.49
N ASP A 211 -29.54 42.03 20.62
CA ASP A 211 -30.49 43.13 20.76
C ASP A 211 -31.73 42.86 19.89
N ALA A 212 -32.56 43.88 19.62
CA ALA A 212 -33.76 43.73 18.76
C ALA A 212 -33.43 43.45 17.27
N THR A 213 -32.19 43.68 16.85
CA THR A 213 -31.74 43.62 15.46
C THR A 213 -30.89 42.38 15.18
N TRP A 214 -30.12 41.91 16.16
CA TRP A 214 -29.13 40.84 15.98
C TRP A 214 -29.39 39.65 16.91
N THR A 215 -29.15 38.45 16.37
CA THR A 215 -29.15 37.18 17.10
C THR A 215 -27.76 36.55 16.97
N GLU A 216 -27.30 35.85 18.01
CA GLU A 216 -26.01 35.18 18.02
C GLU A 216 -26.05 33.75 18.55
N ILE A 217 -25.03 32.97 18.19
CA ILE A 217 -24.61 31.74 18.86
C ILE A 217 -23.16 31.94 19.29
N VAL A 218 -22.86 31.57 20.53
CA VAL A 218 -21.49 31.62 21.07
C VAL A 218 -21.12 30.24 21.61
N VAL A 219 -20.02 29.69 21.11
CA VAL A 219 -19.43 28.43 21.57
C VAL A 219 -18.07 28.73 22.20
N SER A 220 -17.89 28.31 23.44
CA SER A 220 -16.58 28.37 24.12
C SER A 220 -15.71 27.21 23.67
N LEU A 221 -14.43 27.48 23.41
CA LEU A 221 -13.44 26.49 22.98
C LEU A 221 -12.38 26.25 24.06
N PRO A 222 -11.82 25.04 24.19
CA PRO A 222 -12.05 23.91 23.30
C PRO A 222 -13.39 23.20 23.58
N VAL A 223 -14.00 22.62 22.54
CA VAL A 223 -15.12 21.68 22.71
C VAL A 223 -14.62 20.34 23.26
N ALA A 224 -15.54 19.46 23.65
CA ALA A 224 -15.21 18.12 24.10
C ALA A 224 -14.38 17.36 23.06
N LYS A 225 -13.52 16.42 23.52
CA LYS A 225 -12.76 15.54 22.63
C LYS A 225 -13.75 14.77 21.73
N LEU A 226 -13.47 14.75 20.43
CA LEU A 226 -14.26 13.96 19.48
C LEU A 226 -14.06 12.45 19.71
N PRO A 227 -15.10 11.63 19.50
CA PRO A 227 -14.95 10.18 19.55
C PRO A 227 -14.01 9.68 18.45
N ASP A 228 -13.17 8.71 18.77
CA ASP A 228 -12.32 8.04 17.78
C ASP A 228 -13.20 7.17 16.86
N ALA A 229 -13.09 7.33 15.53
CA ALA A 229 -13.80 6.50 14.57
C ALA A 229 -13.15 5.11 14.43
N ALA A 230 -13.96 4.07 14.24
CA ALA A 230 -13.44 2.73 13.94
C ALA A 230 -12.85 2.69 12.51
N LYS A 231 -11.78 1.93 12.31
CA LYS A 231 -11.28 1.57 10.98
C LYS A 231 -12.43 0.83 10.24
N ASN A 232 -12.80 1.30 9.05
CA ASN A 232 -13.97 0.85 8.26
C ASN A 232 -15.36 1.25 8.79
N ALA A 233 -15.47 2.32 9.58
CA ALA A 233 -16.76 2.93 9.86
C ALA A 233 -17.29 3.72 8.65
N PRO A 234 -18.62 3.76 8.41
CA PRO A 234 -19.23 4.69 7.46
C PRO A 234 -18.89 6.15 7.80
N SER A 235 -18.88 7.03 6.78
CA SER A 235 -18.34 8.39 6.94
C SER A 235 -19.17 9.24 7.91
N ARG A 236 -20.47 8.95 8.08
CA ARG A 236 -21.34 9.61 9.07
C ARG A 236 -20.89 9.42 10.53
N PHE A 237 -20.03 8.44 10.82
CA PHE A 237 -19.44 8.23 12.15
C PHE A 237 -18.10 8.94 12.34
N ALA A 238 -17.54 9.55 11.28
CA ALA A 238 -16.37 10.41 11.38
C ALA A 238 -16.80 11.80 11.85
N ALA A 239 -16.77 12.02 13.17
CA ALA A 239 -17.16 13.29 13.77
C ALA A 239 -16.32 14.47 13.23
N LEU A 240 -16.97 15.57 12.89
CA LEU A 240 -16.32 16.78 12.40
C LEU A 240 -16.46 17.92 13.42
N PRO A 241 -15.38 18.61 13.79
CA PRO A 241 -15.46 19.70 14.75
C PRO A 241 -15.89 21.00 14.06
N LEU A 242 -17.12 21.04 13.54
CA LEU A 242 -17.64 22.16 12.77
C LEU A 242 -19.04 22.56 13.24
N LEU A 243 -19.30 23.87 13.26
CA LEU A 243 -20.64 24.44 13.37
C LEU A 243 -21.01 25.05 12.02
N GLN A 244 -21.89 24.41 11.27
CA GLN A 244 -22.29 24.86 9.93
C GLN A 244 -23.56 25.71 9.97
N PHE A 245 -23.66 26.66 9.05
CA PHE A 245 -24.87 27.45 8.88
C PHE A 245 -25.15 27.78 7.41
N THR A 246 -26.41 28.12 7.12
CA THR A 246 -26.89 28.42 5.77
C THR A 246 -28.19 29.22 5.82
N THR A 247 -28.46 30.03 4.78
CA THR A 247 -29.80 30.61 4.54
C THR A 247 -30.68 29.77 3.62
N PHE A 248 -30.18 28.65 3.08
CA PHE A 248 -31.02 27.71 2.35
C PHE A 248 -31.96 26.99 3.34
N PRO A 249 -33.28 26.97 3.07
CA PRO A 249 -34.24 26.32 3.96
C PRO A 249 -34.25 24.80 3.82
N ASP A 250 -33.91 24.27 2.64
CA ASP A 250 -33.94 22.84 2.33
C ASP A 250 -33.05 22.51 1.11
N TRP A 251 -32.84 21.21 0.88
CA TRP A 251 -32.05 20.71 -0.25
C TRP A 251 -32.69 21.02 -1.61
N ALA A 252 -34.02 21.14 -1.66
CA ALA A 252 -34.74 21.50 -2.88
C ALA A 252 -34.40 22.91 -3.35
N SER A 253 -34.21 23.84 -2.40
CA SER A 253 -33.80 25.21 -2.66
C SER A 253 -32.36 25.29 -3.16
N VAL A 254 -31.45 24.47 -2.60
CA VAL A 254 -30.08 24.33 -3.13
C VAL A 254 -30.13 23.89 -4.59
N ALA A 255 -30.80 22.78 -4.88
CA ALA A 255 -30.97 22.27 -6.24
C ALA A 255 -31.59 23.31 -7.20
N LYS A 256 -32.61 24.06 -6.76
CA LYS A 256 -33.26 25.10 -7.57
C LYS A 256 -32.31 26.24 -7.94
N VAL A 257 -31.38 26.63 -7.06
CA VAL A 257 -30.38 27.66 -7.33
C VAL A 257 -29.30 27.14 -8.28
N MET A 258 -28.90 25.87 -8.14
CA MET A 258 -27.82 25.30 -8.93
C MET A 258 -28.27 24.82 -10.32
N ALA A 259 -29.49 24.32 -10.48
CA ALA A 259 -29.98 23.72 -11.73
C ALA A 259 -29.86 24.62 -12.98
N PRO A 260 -30.17 25.94 -12.93
CA PRO A 260 -30.07 26.82 -14.10
C PRO A 260 -28.65 26.93 -14.67
N LEU A 261 -27.61 26.69 -13.87
CA LEU A 261 -26.22 26.70 -14.31
C LEU A 261 -25.93 25.59 -15.35
N TYR A 262 -26.77 24.55 -15.40
CA TYR A 262 -26.59 23.38 -16.27
C TYR A 262 -27.63 23.30 -17.40
N ALA A 263 -28.22 24.42 -17.80
CA ALA A 263 -29.18 24.45 -18.90
C ALA A 263 -28.52 24.05 -20.24
N VAL A 264 -29.11 23.06 -20.93
CA VAL A 264 -28.55 22.46 -22.17
C VAL A 264 -29.15 22.99 -23.47
N LYS A 265 -30.27 23.71 -23.40
CA LYS A 265 -30.99 24.15 -24.60
C LYS A 265 -30.11 25.07 -25.47
N ASP A 266 -30.05 24.77 -26.77
CA ASP A 266 -29.30 25.53 -27.78
C ASP A 266 -27.79 25.63 -27.50
N THR A 267 -27.22 24.73 -26.68
CA THR A 267 -25.79 24.77 -26.30
C THR A 267 -24.84 24.12 -27.31
N ILE A 268 -25.35 23.30 -28.24
CA ILE A 268 -24.58 22.74 -29.37
C ILE A 268 -25.07 23.38 -30.67
N ALA A 269 -24.27 24.28 -31.25
CA ALA A 269 -24.61 24.96 -32.49
C ALA A 269 -24.74 23.95 -33.66
N PRO A 270 -25.82 24.01 -34.48
CA PRO A 270 -25.94 23.20 -35.68
C PRO A 270 -24.74 23.39 -36.63
N GLY A 271 -24.22 22.30 -37.19
CA GLY A 271 -23.06 22.33 -38.08
C GLY A 271 -21.70 22.55 -37.40
N SER A 272 -21.66 22.66 -36.07
CA SER A 272 -20.39 22.69 -35.33
C SER A 272 -19.65 21.35 -35.36
N ASP A 273 -18.35 21.36 -35.06
CA ASP A 273 -17.54 20.14 -34.92
C ASP A 273 -18.11 19.19 -33.86
N LEU A 274 -18.53 19.72 -32.70
CA LEU A 274 -19.20 18.94 -31.66
C LEU A 274 -20.51 18.32 -32.19
N ALA A 275 -21.34 19.07 -32.92
CA ALA A 275 -22.56 18.53 -33.51
C ALA A 275 -22.26 17.33 -34.43
N ALA A 276 -21.23 17.44 -35.28
CA ALA A 276 -20.83 16.35 -36.17
C ALA A 276 -20.37 15.10 -35.41
N ARG A 277 -19.65 15.26 -34.29
CA ARG A 277 -19.27 14.12 -33.43
C ARG A 277 -20.48 13.42 -32.80
N VAL A 278 -21.45 14.19 -32.31
CA VAL A 278 -22.67 13.65 -31.69
C VAL A 278 -23.55 12.96 -32.74
N ASP A 279 -23.67 13.54 -33.94
CA ASP A 279 -24.44 12.95 -35.04
C ASP A 279 -23.80 11.63 -35.50
N ALA A 280 -22.46 11.53 -35.49
CA ALA A 280 -21.75 10.28 -35.74
C ALA A 280 -22.03 9.21 -34.66
N ILE A 281 -22.15 9.58 -33.38
CA ILE A 281 -22.58 8.67 -32.31
C ILE A 281 -24.00 8.15 -32.60
N ALA A 282 -24.93 9.05 -32.94
CA ALA A 282 -26.31 8.69 -33.24
C ALA A 282 -26.43 7.71 -34.42
N ALA A 283 -25.58 7.88 -35.45
CA ALA A 283 -25.57 7.04 -36.65
C ALA A 283 -25.00 5.63 -36.43
N ARG A 284 -24.14 5.41 -35.41
CA ARG A 284 -23.48 4.11 -35.18
C ARG A 284 -24.41 3.04 -34.62
N SER A 285 -25.42 3.41 -33.85
CA SER A 285 -26.34 2.44 -33.22
C SER A 285 -27.69 3.09 -32.94
N PRO A 286 -28.82 2.37 -33.09
CA PRO A 286 -30.12 2.82 -32.61
C PRO A 286 -30.29 2.62 -31.09
N ASP A 287 -29.44 1.83 -30.45
CA ASP A 287 -29.53 1.52 -29.02
C ASP A 287 -29.15 2.76 -28.16
N PRO A 288 -30.09 3.31 -27.37
CA PRO A 288 -29.83 4.46 -26.51
C PRO A 288 -28.74 4.19 -25.45
N VAL A 289 -28.62 2.97 -24.93
CA VAL A 289 -27.57 2.64 -23.93
C VAL A 289 -26.20 2.69 -24.58
N ARG A 290 -26.06 2.17 -25.82
CA ARG A 290 -24.82 2.30 -26.58
C ARG A 290 -24.46 3.74 -26.89
N ARG A 291 -25.42 4.56 -27.33
CA ARG A 291 -25.20 5.99 -27.60
C ARG A 291 -24.73 6.73 -26.35
N MET A 292 -25.31 6.43 -25.20
CA MET A 292 -24.93 6.99 -23.91
C MET A 292 -23.49 6.61 -23.51
N ALA A 293 -23.11 5.34 -23.67
CA ALA A 293 -21.73 4.90 -23.41
C ALA A 293 -20.71 5.57 -24.35
N ASP A 294 -21.05 5.71 -25.63
CA ASP A 294 -20.23 6.42 -26.61
C ASP A 294 -20.14 7.93 -26.30
N ALA A 295 -21.22 8.55 -25.81
CA ALA A 295 -21.24 9.94 -25.36
C ALA A 295 -20.38 10.16 -24.11
N LEU A 296 -20.47 9.28 -23.12
CA LEU A 296 -19.59 9.31 -21.95
C LEU A 296 -18.13 9.18 -22.37
N ARG A 297 -17.82 8.22 -23.23
CA ARG A 297 -16.45 8.03 -23.77
C ARG A 297 -15.94 9.29 -24.48
N LEU A 298 -16.76 9.95 -25.30
CA LEU A 298 -16.38 11.19 -25.98
C LEU A 298 -15.90 12.24 -24.97
N VAL A 299 -16.64 12.43 -23.88
CA VAL A 299 -16.31 13.42 -22.85
C VAL A 299 -15.12 13.00 -22.00
N GLN A 300 -14.98 11.72 -21.66
CA GLN A 300 -13.87 11.20 -20.87
C GLN A 300 -12.54 11.24 -21.65
N ASP A 301 -12.54 10.74 -22.89
CA ASP A 301 -11.32 10.54 -23.67
C ASP A 301 -10.84 11.83 -24.38
N GLU A 302 -11.76 12.71 -24.82
CA GLU A 302 -11.40 13.90 -25.63
C GLU A 302 -11.34 15.23 -24.86
N VAL A 303 -11.65 15.24 -23.56
CA VAL A 303 -11.58 16.44 -22.71
C VAL A 303 -10.81 16.14 -21.43
N ARG A 304 -9.66 16.79 -21.24
CA ARG A 304 -8.82 16.62 -20.05
C ARG A 304 -9.47 17.27 -18.82
N TYR A 305 -9.34 16.64 -17.65
CA TYR A 305 -9.72 17.29 -16.40
C TYR A 305 -8.73 18.39 -16.02
N GLU A 306 -9.23 19.57 -15.69
CA GLU A 306 -8.46 20.70 -15.16
C GLU A 306 -9.38 21.49 -14.23
N LEU A 307 -9.01 21.63 -12.94
CA LEU A 307 -9.85 22.33 -11.97
C LEU A 307 -9.74 23.84 -12.20
N ILE A 308 -10.88 24.48 -12.49
CA ILE A 308 -10.97 25.91 -12.75
C ILE A 308 -11.95 26.50 -11.73
N ALA A 309 -11.41 27.20 -10.73
CA ALA A 309 -12.20 27.81 -9.64
C ALA A 309 -12.15 29.35 -9.61
N MET A 310 -11.54 29.99 -10.63
CA MET A 310 -11.45 31.46 -10.74
C MET A 310 -12.81 32.14 -10.93
N GLY A 311 -12.99 33.36 -10.41
CA GLY A 311 -14.25 34.09 -10.52
C GLY A 311 -15.39 33.31 -9.85
N ASN A 312 -16.53 33.20 -10.54
CA ASN A 312 -17.63 32.32 -10.11
C ASN A 312 -17.40 30.84 -10.48
N GLY A 313 -16.18 30.48 -10.89
CA GLY A 313 -15.79 29.13 -11.32
C GLY A 313 -15.93 28.08 -10.23
N ASN A 314 -16.16 28.45 -8.96
CA ASN A 314 -16.50 27.50 -7.90
C ASN A 314 -17.79 26.71 -8.22
N TYR A 315 -18.78 27.35 -8.86
CA TYR A 315 -20.09 26.76 -9.12
C TYR A 315 -20.57 26.86 -10.57
N VAL A 316 -20.09 27.85 -11.34
CA VAL A 316 -20.53 28.09 -12.72
C VAL A 316 -19.71 27.22 -13.68
N PRO A 317 -20.35 26.35 -14.49
CA PRO A 317 -19.65 25.54 -15.49
C PRO A 317 -19.17 26.38 -16.67
N GLN A 318 -18.05 25.97 -17.27
CA GLN A 318 -17.65 26.44 -18.59
C GLN A 318 -18.65 25.97 -19.67
N ALA A 319 -18.96 26.84 -20.64
CA ALA A 319 -19.89 26.53 -21.73
C ALA A 319 -19.43 25.31 -22.57
N PRO A 320 -20.34 24.45 -23.08
CA PRO A 320 -19.97 23.27 -23.87
C PRO A 320 -19.09 23.57 -25.09
N ALA A 321 -19.38 24.66 -25.82
CA ALA A 321 -18.58 25.06 -26.98
C ALA A 321 -17.13 25.42 -26.59
N ASP A 322 -16.95 26.11 -25.46
CA ASP A 322 -15.63 26.47 -24.93
C ASP A 322 -14.89 25.23 -24.43
N THR A 323 -15.57 24.35 -23.69
CA THR A 323 -14.99 23.07 -23.21
C THR A 323 -14.54 22.20 -24.37
N TRP A 324 -15.35 22.13 -25.42
CA TRP A 324 -15.00 21.40 -26.63
C TRP A 324 -13.84 22.03 -27.39
N SER A 325 -13.83 23.36 -27.53
CA SER A 325 -12.76 24.07 -28.23
C SER A 325 -11.43 24.00 -27.48
N LYS A 326 -11.45 24.17 -26.15
CA LYS A 326 -10.27 24.19 -25.28
C LYS A 326 -9.73 22.80 -24.96
N ARG A 327 -10.56 21.76 -25.03
CA ARG A 327 -10.22 20.35 -24.71
C ARG A 327 -9.80 20.12 -23.25
N TYR A 328 -10.17 21.01 -22.35
CA TYR A 328 -10.07 20.81 -20.92
C TYR A 328 -11.24 21.46 -20.16
N GLY A 329 -11.51 20.96 -18.96
CA GLY A 329 -12.50 21.50 -18.05
C GLY A 329 -12.62 20.66 -16.77
N ASP A 330 -13.25 21.23 -15.75
CA ASP A 330 -13.45 20.59 -14.45
C ASP A 330 -14.72 19.69 -14.43
N CYS A 331 -15.15 19.26 -13.25
CA CYS A 331 -16.35 18.43 -13.09
C CYS A 331 -17.62 19.09 -13.62
N LYS A 332 -17.74 20.40 -13.47
CA LYS A 332 -18.91 21.18 -13.88
C LYS A 332 -18.93 21.33 -15.40
N ALA A 333 -17.81 21.70 -15.99
CA ALA A 333 -17.63 21.84 -17.43
C ALA A 333 -17.90 20.51 -18.17
N LYS A 334 -17.31 19.41 -17.69
CA LYS A 334 -17.48 18.08 -18.29
C LYS A 334 -18.90 17.54 -18.09
N THR A 335 -19.54 17.82 -16.97
CA THR A 335 -20.96 17.49 -16.73
C THR A 335 -21.88 18.23 -17.69
N LEU A 336 -21.73 19.56 -17.84
CA LEU A 336 -22.56 20.34 -18.76
C LEU A 336 -22.35 19.91 -20.22
N LEU A 337 -21.11 19.62 -20.62
CA LEU A 337 -20.84 19.07 -21.95
C LEU A 337 -21.54 17.72 -22.16
N LEU A 338 -21.46 16.80 -21.19
CA LEU A 338 -22.11 15.49 -21.30
C LEU A 338 -23.64 15.62 -21.38
N LEU A 339 -24.25 16.49 -20.55
CA LEU A 339 -25.68 16.76 -20.61
C LEU A 339 -26.10 17.31 -21.99
N ALA A 340 -25.33 18.24 -22.56
CA ALA A 340 -25.60 18.80 -23.89
C ALA A 340 -25.52 17.74 -25.00
N VAL A 341 -24.54 16.83 -24.92
CA VAL A 341 -24.41 15.70 -25.85
C VAL A 341 -25.61 14.75 -25.72
N LEU A 342 -26.01 14.39 -24.50
CA LEU A 342 -27.14 13.49 -24.25
C LEU A 342 -28.49 14.09 -24.70
N ASP A 343 -28.70 15.39 -24.48
CA ASP A 343 -29.89 16.11 -24.94
C ASP A 343 -30.04 16.04 -26.47
N ARG A 344 -28.95 16.30 -27.21
CA ARG A 344 -28.92 16.16 -28.68
C ARG A 344 -29.15 14.72 -29.16
N LEU A 345 -28.74 13.72 -28.37
CA LEU A 345 -29.01 12.30 -28.64
C LEU A 345 -30.44 11.87 -28.28
N GLY A 346 -31.24 12.76 -27.67
CA GLY A 346 -32.61 12.48 -27.22
C GLY A 346 -32.67 11.66 -25.93
N ILE A 347 -31.59 11.63 -25.14
CA ILE A 347 -31.50 10.86 -23.89
C ILE A 347 -31.78 11.80 -22.72
N LYS A 348 -32.73 11.42 -21.86
CA LYS A 348 -33.09 12.23 -20.68
C LYS A 348 -32.00 12.12 -19.62
N ALA A 349 -31.46 13.26 -19.21
CA ALA A 349 -30.38 13.33 -18.24
C ALA A 349 -30.40 14.65 -17.45
N GLU A 350 -30.00 14.61 -16.18
CA GLU A 350 -29.98 15.74 -15.25
C GLU A 350 -28.66 15.80 -14.48
N PRO A 351 -28.22 16.99 -14.06
CA PRO A 351 -27.04 17.14 -13.21
C PRO A 351 -27.32 16.66 -11.77
N VAL A 352 -26.29 16.12 -11.15
CA VAL A 352 -26.33 15.56 -9.79
C VAL A 352 -25.13 16.04 -9.00
N MET A 353 -25.36 16.64 -7.83
CA MET A 353 -24.33 17.01 -6.88
C MET A 353 -23.95 15.83 -5.97
N ALA A 354 -22.66 15.68 -5.70
CA ALA A 354 -22.09 14.62 -4.88
C ALA A 354 -20.99 15.15 -3.96
N SER A 355 -20.76 14.44 -2.86
CA SER A 355 -19.51 14.56 -2.12
C SER A 355 -18.63 13.34 -2.39
N SER A 356 -17.41 13.60 -2.85
CA SER A 356 -16.37 12.61 -3.12
C SER A 356 -15.92 11.85 -1.88
N LYS A 357 -16.13 12.40 -0.68
CA LYS A 357 -15.66 11.83 0.59
C LYS A 357 -16.73 11.70 1.67
N ARG A 358 -17.66 12.64 1.74
CA ARG A 358 -18.66 12.67 2.82
C ARG A 358 -19.87 11.80 2.54
N GLY A 359 -20.10 11.36 1.30
CA GLY A 359 -21.21 10.53 0.86
C GLY A 359 -22.41 10.40 1.83
N ASP A 360 -22.41 9.37 2.69
CA ASP A 360 -23.50 9.05 3.62
C ASP A 360 -23.63 9.98 4.84
N ALA A 361 -22.69 10.89 5.07
CA ALA A 361 -22.75 11.95 6.07
C ALA A 361 -23.49 13.22 5.58
N VAL A 362 -23.73 13.37 4.27
CA VAL A 362 -24.43 14.54 3.70
C VAL A 362 -25.82 14.79 4.32
N PRO A 363 -26.66 13.75 4.58
CA PRO A 363 -27.94 13.95 5.29
C PRO A 363 -27.79 14.61 6.67
N ASP A 364 -26.63 14.47 7.31
CA ASP A 364 -26.34 15.06 8.61
C ASP A 364 -25.80 16.50 8.51
N MET A 365 -25.61 17.05 7.32
CA MET A 365 -25.16 18.43 7.11
C MET A 365 -26.35 19.41 7.00
N VAL A 366 -26.05 20.71 7.01
CA VAL A 366 -27.05 21.73 6.65
C VAL A 366 -27.29 21.72 5.12
N PRO A 367 -28.49 22.08 4.62
CA PRO A 367 -28.72 22.23 3.19
C PRO A 367 -27.83 23.33 2.60
N ALA A 368 -26.78 22.94 1.90
CA ALA A 368 -25.80 23.88 1.38
C ALA A 368 -25.09 23.30 0.16
N ALA A 369 -24.80 24.14 -0.84
CA ALA A 369 -23.99 23.75 -1.99
C ALA A 369 -22.58 23.31 -1.55
N LEU A 370 -22.02 23.89 -0.47
CA LEU A 370 -20.72 23.48 0.10
C LEU A 370 -20.67 22.05 0.65
N ALA A 371 -21.83 21.40 0.82
CA ALA A 371 -21.87 19.99 1.21
C ALA A 371 -21.34 19.07 0.09
N PHE A 372 -21.32 19.56 -1.15
CA PHE A 372 -20.93 18.85 -2.35
C PHE A 372 -19.64 19.45 -2.91
N ASP A 373 -18.72 18.57 -3.31
CA ASP A 373 -17.42 18.92 -3.93
C ASP A 373 -17.31 18.37 -5.36
N HIS A 374 -18.37 17.73 -5.86
CA HIS A 374 -18.41 17.10 -7.17
C HIS A 374 -19.79 17.21 -7.83
N VAL A 375 -19.82 17.13 -9.16
CA VAL A 375 -21.04 17.08 -9.97
C VAL A 375 -20.86 16.11 -11.12
N PHE A 376 -21.92 15.37 -11.45
CA PHE A 376 -21.95 14.37 -12.50
C PHE A 376 -23.38 14.21 -13.07
N VAL A 377 -23.63 13.19 -13.89
CA VAL A 377 -24.90 13.03 -14.63
C VAL A 377 -25.70 11.82 -14.15
N HIS A 378 -26.99 12.02 -13.93
CA HIS A 378 -27.99 10.95 -13.87
C HIS A 378 -28.76 10.91 -15.20
N ALA A 379 -28.84 9.75 -15.83
CA ALA A 379 -29.53 9.55 -17.09
C ALA A 379 -30.54 8.41 -16.98
N LYS A 380 -31.64 8.50 -17.73
CA LYS A 380 -32.69 7.48 -17.75
C LYS A 380 -32.94 6.99 -19.18
N VAL A 381 -32.90 5.66 -19.36
CA VAL A 381 -33.23 4.99 -20.62
C VAL A 381 -34.32 3.95 -20.35
N GLY A 382 -35.53 4.20 -20.85
CA GLY A 382 -36.69 3.42 -20.42
C GLY A 382 -36.95 3.64 -18.93
N GLU A 383 -36.98 2.57 -18.14
CA GLU A 383 -37.09 2.62 -16.67
C GLU A 383 -35.76 2.42 -15.93
N GLU A 384 -34.64 2.26 -16.64
CA GLU A 384 -33.34 2.01 -16.03
C GLU A 384 -32.57 3.33 -15.79
N ASP A 385 -32.06 3.50 -14.57
CA ASP A 385 -31.23 4.63 -14.14
C ASP A 385 -29.73 4.34 -14.37
N PHE A 386 -29.02 5.35 -14.87
CA PHE A 386 -27.60 5.31 -15.17
C PHE A 386 -26.86 6.51 -14.55
N TRP A 387 -25.67 6.26 -14.03
CA TRP A 387 -24.88 7.22 -13.26
C TRP A 387 -23.55 7.45 -13.99
N LEU A 388 -23.44 8.58 -14.69
CA LEU A 388 -22.38 8.83 -15.65
C LEU A 388 -21.45 9.93 -15.13
N ASP A 389 -20.20 9.57 -14.88
CA ASP A 389 -19.18 10.52 -14.46
C ASP A 389 -18.20 10.84 -15.59
N GLY A 390 -18.38 12.02 -16.19
CA GLY A 390 -17.52 12.49 -17.26
C GLY A 390 -16.07 12.77 -16.83
N THR A 391 -15.80 12.89 -15.52
CA THR A 391 -14.47 13.19 -14.97
C THR A 391 -13.60 11.96 -14.75
N MET A 392 -14.22 10.79 -14.63
CA MET A 392 -13.51 9.53 -14.60
C MET A 392 -12.95 9.20 -16.00
N LEU A 393 -12.10 8.17 -16.08
CA LEU A 393 -11.58 7.66 -17.33
C LEU A 393 -11.88 6.18 -17.45
N GLY A 394 -12.02 5.67 -18.67
CA GLY A 394 -12.08 4.23 -18.94
C GLY A 394 -13.46 3.59 -18.80
N SER A 395 -14.52 4.32 -18.47
CA SER A 395 -15.88 3.74 -18.51
C SER A 395 -16.26 3.38 -19.95
N ARG A 396 -16.71 2.14 -20.17
CA ARG A 396 -17.19 1.66 -21.48
C ARG A 396 -18.59 1.06 -21.35
N LEU A 397 -19.14 0.56 -22.44
CA LEU A 397 -20.45 -0.09 -22.45
C LEU A 397 -20.58 -1.21 -21.41
N ALA A 398 -19.50 -1.95 -21.15
CA ALA A 398 -19.47 -3.01 -20.15
C ALA A 398 -19.58 -2.49 -18.70
N ASP A 399 -19.22 -1.23 -18.47
CA ASP A 399 -19.16 -0.56 -17.15
C ASP A 399 -20.31 0.44 -16.97
N ILE A 400 -21.13 0.67 -18.01
CA ILE A 400 -22.12 1.76 -18.01
C ILE A 400 -23.17 1.66 -16.90
N ARG A 401 -23.31 0.46 -16.32
CA ARG A 401 -24.22 0.17 -15.19
C ARG A 401 -23.51 0.23 -13.84
N ASP A 402 -22.22 0.53 -13.79
CA ASP A 402 -21.55 0.73 -12.51
C ASP A 402 -22.04 2.03 -11.87
N VAL A 403 -22.02 2.07 -10.55
CA VAL A 403 -22.55 3.18 -9.76
C VAL A 403 -21.38 3.79 -8.99
N PRO A 404 -21.01 5.05 -9.25
CA PRO A 404 -19.97 5.72 -8.48
C PRO A 404 -20.31 5.74 -6.99
N ARG A 405 -19.32 5.54 -6.12
CA ARG A 405 -19.53 5.48 -4.66
C ARG A 405 -19.61 6.86 -4.01
N TYR A 406 -20.49 7.71 -4.51
CA TYR A 406 -20.78 9.01 -3.90
C TYR A 406 -21.77 8.96 -2.72
N GLY A 407 -22.32 7.78 -2.41
CA GLY A 407 -23.22 7.59 -1.28
C GLY A 407 -24.54 8.34 -1.48
N THR A 408 -24.77 9.40 -0.72
CA THR A 408 -25.95 10.26 -0.88
C THR A 408 -25.65 11.45 -1.79
N VAL A 409 -26.51 11.64 -2.79
CA VAL A 409 -26.39 12.67 -3.82
C VAL A 409 -27.63 13.54 -3.90
N LEU A 410 -27.53 14.70 -4.56
CA LEU A 410 -28.64 15.62 -4.80
C LEU A 410 -28.85 15.83 -6.31
N PRO A 411 -29.81 15.12 -6.92
CA PRO A 411 -30.29 15.43 -8.26
C PRO A 411 -30.90 16.84 -8.28
N MET A 412 -30.56 17.66 -9.28
CA MET A 412 -31.06 19.04 -9.33
C MET A 412 -32.42 19.17 -10.03
N GLY A 413 -32.90 18.11 -10.70
CA GLY A 413 -34.17 18.07 -11.41
C GLY A 413 -34.13 18.70 -12.81
N GLY A 414 -35.14 18.38 -13.64
CA GLY A 414 -35.50 19.18 -14.82
C GLY A 414 -35.80 18.43 -16.12
N SER A 415 -35.33 17.19 -16.31
CA SER A 415 -35.48 16.46 -17.59
C SER A 415 -36.01 15.03 -17.45
N ILE A 416 -35.85 14.42 -16.27
CA ILE A 416 -36.32 13.06 -15.96
C ILE A 416 -37.67 13.12 -15.25
N GLU A 417 -38.66 12.40 -15.78
CA GLU A 417 -40.01 12.34 -15.22
C GLU A 417 -39.99 11.74 -13.81
N GLY A 418 -40.67 12.40 -12.86
CA GLY A 418 -40.72 11.97 -11.47
C GLY A 418 -39.48 12.32 -10.62
N SER A 419 -38.44 12.89 -11.23
CA SER A 419 -37.27 13.40 -10.49
C SER A 419 -37.70 14.52 -9.53
N LYS A 420 -37.21 14.44 -8.29
CA LYS A 420 -37.43 15.45 -7.25
C LYS A 420 -36.09 15.95 -6.75
N PRO A 421 -35.95 17.26 -6.50
CA PRO A 421 -34.73 17.85 -5.94
C PRO A 421 -34.63 17.51 -4.45
N ALA A 422 -34.28 16.26 -4.14
CA ALA A 422 -34.15 15.74 -2.79
C ALA A 422 -32.93 14.81 -2.71
N LEU A 423 -32.39 14.64 -1.50
CA LEU A 423 -31.30 13.70 -1.29
C LEU A 423 -31.71 12.27 -1.68
N LEU A 424 -30.86 11.60 -2.44
CA LEU A 424 -31.03 10.25 -2.92
C LEU A 424 -29.81 9.41 -2.54
N ALA A 425 -30.03 8.23 -1.96
CA ALA A 425 -28.96 7.26 -1.77
C ALA A 425 -28.73 6.48 -3.08
N LEU A 426 -27.49 6.46 -3.55
CA LEU A 426 -27.11 5.66 -4.71
C LEU A 426 -27.18 4.16 -4.40
N PRO A 427 -27.61 3.32 -5.36
CA PRO A 427 -27.66 1.89 -5.16
C PRO A 427 -26.26 1.29 -5.03
N LEU A 428 -26.08 0.39 -4.07
CA LEU A 428 -24.81 -0.32 -3.83
C LEU A 428 -24.83 -1.66 -4.55
N ARG A 429 -23.90 -1.85 -5.49
CA ARG A 429 -23.72 -3.11 -6.23
C ARG A 429 -22.27 -3.28 -6.64
N ALA A 430 -21.83 -4.54 -6.71
CA ALA A 430 -20.52 -4.87 -7.27
C ALA A 430 -20.46 -4.46 -8.76
N HIS A 431 -19.26 -4.16 -9.25
CA HIS A 431 -19.08 -3.79 -10.66
C HIS A 431 -19.53 -4.91 -11.61
N ALA A 432 -20.07 -4.49 -12.76
CA ALA A 432 -20.73 -5.36 -13.72
C ALA A 432 -19.77 -6.46 -14.26
N ARG A 433 -18.53 -6.08 -14.55
CA ARG A 433 -17.43 -6.99 -14.91
C ARG A 433 -16.29 -6.91 -13.89
N PRO A 434 -15.34 -7.87 -13.88
CA PRO A 434 -14.23 -7.82 -12.94
C PRO A 434 -13.38 -6.56 -13.16
N ASP A 435 -13.02 -5.85 -12.11
CA ASP A 435 -11.98 -4.82 -12.09
C ASP A 435 -10.62 -5.42 -12.42
N ILE A 436 -10.35 -6.61 -11.88
CA ILE A 436 -9.19 -7.44 -12.21
C ILE A 436 -9.62 -8.85 -12.60
N ASP A 437 -9.11 -9.33 -13.73
CA ASP A 437 -9.26 -10.69 -14.21
C ASP A 437 -7.88 -11.31 -14.47
N ALA A 438 -7.52 -12.31 -13.67
CA ALA A 438 -6.18 -12.89 -13.62
C ALA A 438 -6.17 -14.35 -14.08
N ASP A 439 -5.24 -14.70 -14.98
CA ASP A 439 -4.90 -16.09 -15.31
C ASP A 439 -3.46 -16.38 -14.90
N LEU A 440 -3.28 -17.35 -14.01
CA LEU A 440 -1.99 -17.78 -13.49
C LEU A 440 -1.78 -19.27 -13.76
N THR A 441 -0.70 -19.62 -14.46
CA THR A 441 -0.34 -21.02 -14.72
C THR A 441 1.03 -21.32 -14.15
N TYR A 442 1.12 -22.30 -13.25
CA TYR A 442 2.37 -22.88 -12.75
C TYR A 442 2.69 -24.17 -13.51
N ASP A 443 3.89 -24.26 -14.06
CA ASP A 443 4.43 -25.48 -14.67
C ASP A 443 5.33 -26.22 -13.67
N MET A 444 4.72 -27.09 -12.85
CA MET A 444 5.42 -27.89 -11.84
C MET A 444 6.02 -29.17 -12.43
N THR A 445 6.12 -29.30 -13.76
CA THR A 445 6.72 -30.50 -14.37
C THR A 445 8.23 -30.60 -14.12
N ALA A 446 8.85 -29.59 -13.51
CA ALA A 446 10.21 -29.66 -12.95
C ALA A 446 10.27 -30.36 -11.57
N GLY A 447 9.14 -30.83 -11.02
CA GLY A 447 9.12 -31.52 -9.73
C GLY A 447 9.04 -30.58 -8.52
N PRO A 448 8.88 -31.12 -7.30
CA PRO A 448 8.64 -30.35 -6.08
C PRO A 448 9.89 -29.63 -5.54
N HIS A 449 11.08 -30.01 -6.02
CA HIS A 449 12.36 -29.52 -5.50
C HIS A 449 12.92 -28.31 -6.25
N LEU A 450 12.37 -28.02 -7.43
CA LEU A 450 13.00 -27.14 -8.41
C LEU A 450 12.16 -25.91 -8.68
N ALA A 451 12.83 -24.88 -9.20
CA ALA A 451 12.22 -23.68 -9.73
C ALA A 451 11.03 -24.02 -10.65
N THR A 452 9.87 -23.42 -10.38
CA THR A 452 8.63 -23.64 -11.13
C THR A 452 8.39 -22.43 -12.04
N PRO A 453 8.55 -22.55 -13.37
CA PRO A 453 8.10 -21.50 -14.27
C PRO A 453 6.62 -21.24 -14.10
N TYR A 454 6.22 -19.98 -14.14
CA TYR A 454 4.82 -19.62 -14.24
C TYR A 454 4.61 -18.58 -15.34
N HIS A 455 3.35 -18.43 -15.73
CA HIS A 455 2.88 -17.39 -16.62
C HIS A 455 1.69 -16.69 -15.97
N LEU A 456 1.73 -15.36 -15.91
CA LEU A 456 0.66 -14.54 -15.35
C LEU A 456 0.19 -13.53 -16.38
N THR A 457 -1.11 -13.55 -16.66
CA THR A 457 -1.81 -12.52 -17.43
C THR A 457 -2.81 -11.82 -16.52
N LEU A 458 -2.62 -10.52 -16.29
CA LEU A 458 -3.54 -9.65 -15.55
C LEU A 458 -4.28 -8.74 -16.51
N ARG A 459 -5.61 -8.75 -16.47
CA ARG A 459 -6.48 -7.79 -17.17
C ARG A 459 -7.09 -6.85 -16.15
N TYR A 460 -6.68 -5.59 -16.22
CA TYR A 460 -7.32 -4.51 -15.51
C TYR A 460 -8.39 -3.89 -16.41
N ASN A 461 -9.57 -3.61 -15.86
CA ASN A 461 -10.74 -3.21 -16.61
C ASN A 461 -11.26 -1.82 -16.20
N GLY A 462 -11.81 -1.09 -17.15
CA GLY A 462 -12.60 0.12 -16.91
C GLY A 462 -11.80 1.25 -16.27
N THR A 463 -12.40 1.86 -15.24
CA THR A 463 -11.80 2.95 -14.46
C THR A 463 -10.57 2.49 -13.67
N TYR A 464 -10.55 1.23 -13.25
CA TYR A 464 -9.41 0.62 -12.60
C TYR A 464 -8.23 0.49 -13.58
N ALA A 465 -8.47 0.05 -14.82
CA ALA A 465 -7.43 0.01 -15.86
C ALA A 465 -6.81 1.39 -16.13
N ALA A 466 -7.66 2.41 -16.26
CA ALA A 466 -7.22 3.78 -16.53
C ALA A 466 -6.36 4.36 -15.39
N SER A 467 -6.60 3.91 -14.15
CA SER A 467 -5.88 4.39 -12.96
C SER A 467 -4.53 3.70 -12.72
N TYR A 468 -4.41 2.42 -13.11
CA TYR A 468 -3.23 1.59 -12.80
C TYR A 468 -2.31 1.31 -14.00
N LYS A 469 -2.76 1.58 -15.24
CA LYS A 469 -1.93 1.32 -16.42
C LYS A 469 -0.62 2.11 -16.37
N VAL A 470 0.46 1.44 -16.76
CA VAL A 470 1.74 2.11 -17.01
C VAL A 470 1.69 2.70 -18.42
N ASP A 471 1.81 4.02 -18.52
CA ASP A 471 1.81 4.71 -19.80
C ASP A 471 3.19 4.71 -20.48
N PRO A 472 3.26 4.52 -21.81
CA PRO A 472 4.50 4.65 -22.57
C PRO A 472 5.17 6.01 -22.36
N GLY A 473 6.47 6.00 -22.10
CA GLY A 473 7.26 7.21 -21.85
C GLY A 473 8.70 6.89 -21.45
N PRO A 474 9.47 7.88 -20.96
CA PRO A 474 10.80 7.63 -20.44
C PRO A 474 10.78 6.58 -19.32
N ASN A 475 11.72 5.64 -19.39
CA ASN A 475 11.87 4.51 -18.46
C ASN A 475 10.63 3.60 -18.39
N TYR A 476 9.87 3.48 -19.49
CA TYR A 476 8.67 2.64 -19.56
C TYR A 476 8.95 1.19 -19.16
N ASP A 477 9.97 0.55 -19.74
CA ASP A 477 10.32 -0.84 -19.44
C ASP A 477 10.70 -1.06 -17.97
N GLU A 478 11.35 -0.09 -17.35
CA GLU A 478 11.69 -0.13 -15.92
C GLU A 478 10.45 0.00 -15.04
N LYS A 479 9.56 0.96 -15.35
CA LYS A 479 8.28 1.13 -14.63
C LYS A 479 7.39 -0.09 -14.78
N LEU A 480 7.33 -0.68 -15.98
CA LEU A 480 6.54 -1.86 -16.27
C LEU A 480 7.10 -3.09 -15.53
N THR A 481 8.42 -3.27 -15.52
CA THR A 481 9.08 -4.32 -14.74
C THR A 481 8.82 -4.15 -13.24
N SER A 482 8.96 -2.94 -12.69
CA SER A 482 8.67 -2.67 -11.27
C SER A 482 7.20 -2.93 -10.92
N PHE A 483 6.27 -2.60 -11.83
CA PHE A 483 4.87 -2.93 -11.64
C PHE A 483 4.65 -4.46 -11.67
N ALA A 484 5.26 -5.16 -12.62
CA ALA A 484 5.17 -6.61 -12.74
C ALA A 484 5.76 -7.34 -11.53
N GLU A 485 6.86 -6.87 -10.95
CA GLU A 485 7.44 -7.40 -9.71
C GLU A 485 6.50 -7.24 -8.51
N LYS A 486 5.87 -6.07 -8.36
CA LYS A 486 4.85 -5.85 -7.32
C LYS A 486 3.63 -6.73 -7.53
N ALA A 487 3.17 -6.85 -8.77
CA ALA A 487 2.08 -7.76 -9.12
C ALA A 487 2.45 -9.21 -8.81
N ALA A 488 3.63 -9.68 -9.23
CA ALA A 488 4.10 -11.03 -8.97
C ALA A 488 4.19 -11.31 -7.46
N THR A 489 4.71 -10.37 -6.67
CA THR A 489 4.75 -10.49 -5.21
C THR A 489 3.35 -10.68 -4.61
N ASN A 490 2.36 -9.92 -5.10
CA ASN A 490 0.99 -9.98 -4.59
C ASN A 490 0.22 -11.24 -5.02
N TRP A 491 0.46 -11.74 -6.24
CA TRP A 491 -0.32 -12.84 -6.84
C TRP A 491 0.36 -14.21 -6.73
N VAL A 492 1.68 -14.23 -6.64
CA VAL A 492 2.52 -15.45 -6.68
C VAL A 492 3.30 -15.62 -5.37
N GLY A 493 3.80 -14.54 -4.78
CA GLY A 493 4.67 -14.56 -3.60
C GLY A 493 6.14 -14.44 -3.99
N ASP A 494 7.03 -15.20 -3.34
CA ASP A 494 8.47 -15.18 -3.62
C ASP A 494 8.77 -15.69 -5.04
N THR A 495 9.30 -14.78 -5.87
CA THR A 495 9.34 -14.99 -7.31
C THR A 495 10.40 -14.16 -8.01
N PHE A 496 10.82 -14.63 -9.19
CA PHE A 496 11.56 -13.83 -10.17
C PHE A 496 10.68 -13.53 -11.37
N VAL A 497 10.61 -12.27 -11.77
CA VAL A 497 9.87 -11.85 -12.97
C VAL A 497 10.81 -11.83 -14.18
N GLY A 498 10.35 -12.42 -15.28
CA GLY A 498 10.97 -12.26 -16.60
C GLY A 498 10.60 -10.92 -17.22
N LYS A 499 10.74 -10.81 -18.55
CA LYS A 499 10.41 -9.57 -19.26
C LYS A 499 8.90 -9.36 -19.32
N ALA A 500 8.43 -8.27 -18.72
CA ALA A 500 7.03 -7.87 -18.75
C ALA A 500 6.64 -7.23 -20.08
N ARG A 501 5.37 -7.44 -20.46
CA ARG A 501 4.75 -6.86 -21.65
C ARG A 501 3.37 -6.36 -21.27
N SER A 502 2.90 -5.30 -21.93
CA SER A 502 1.52 -4.89 -21.75
C SER A 502 0.89 -4.35 -23.01
N ALA A 503 -0.44 -4.43 -23.08
CA ALA A 503 -1.26 -3.90 -24.16
C ALA A 503 -2.43 -3.10 -23.60
N TRP A 504 -2.75 -1.99 -24.25
CA TRP A 504 -3.92 -1.16 -23.95
C TRP A 504 -4.94 -1.29 -25.09
N ASP A 505 -6.11 -1.83 -24.77
CA ASP A 505 -7.29 -1.77 -25.63
C ASP A 505 -8.12 -0.56 -25.21
N ALA A 506 -8.03 0.53 -25.99
CA ALA A 506 -8.75 1.77 -25.72
C ALA A 506 -10.27 1.64 -25.91
N ASP A 507 -10.73 0.72 -26.76
CA ASP A 507 -12.15 0.52 -27.06
C ASP A 507 -12.84 -0.25 -25.93
N ALA A 508 -12.18 -1.27 -25.40
CA ALA A 508 -12.67 -2.04 -24.25
C ALA A 508 -12.27 -1.43 -22.89
N ALA A 509 -11.36 -0.45 -22.89
CA ALA A 509 -10.68 0.06 -21.70
C ALA A 509 -10.10 -1.08 -20.87
N VAL A 510 -9.27 -1.91 -21.52
CA VAL A 510 -8.61 -3.05 -20.89
C VAL A 510 -7.11 -2.87 -21.00
N TRP A 511 -6.44 -2.87 -19.86
CA TRP A 511 -4.98 -2.95 -19.81
C TRP A 511 -4.58 -4.38 -19.44
N THR A 512 -3.89 -5.04 -20.36
CA THR A 512 -3.38 -6.40 -20.16
C THR A 512 -1.90 -6.31 -19.83
N LEU A 513 -1.50 -6.86 -18.68
CA LEU A 513 -0.11 -7.07 -18.28
C LEU A 513 0.19 -8.57 -18.36
N ASP A 514 1.30 -8.92 -19.00
CA ASP A 514 1.67 -10.29 -19.32
C ASP A 514 3.15 -10.52 -19.03
N PHE A 515 3.48 -11.58 -18.28
CA PHE A 515 4.85 -11.97 -18.04
C PHE A 515 4.99 -13.43 -17.60
N ASP A 516 6.14 -14.01 -17.95
CA ASP A 516 6.63 -15.24 -17.35
C ASP A 516 7.46 -14.92 -16.11
N GLY A 517 7.56 -15.90 -15.20
CA GLY A 517 8.45 -15.82 -14.06
C GLY A 517 8.81 -17.19 -13.50
N ILE A 518 9.50 -17.18 -12.37
CA ILE A 518 9.94 -18.37 -11.65
C ILE A 518 9.46 -18.25 -10.21
N ALA A 519 8.67 -19.23 -9.76
CA ALA A 519 8.19 -19.35 -8.40
C ALA A 519 8.85 -20.53 -7.66
N TYR A 520 8.77 -20.51 -6.34
CA TYR A 520 9.23 -21.58 -5.46
C TYR A 520 8.09 -22.07 -4.56
N PRO A 521 7.16 -22.90 -5.11
CA PRO A 521 6.11 -23.49 -4.32
C PRO A 521 6.70 -24.25 -3.11
N ASN A 522 6.18 -23.97 -1.92
CA ASN A 522 6.71 -24.51 -0.66
C ASN A 522 6.27 -25.96 -0.42
N TRP A 523 6.81 -26.88 -1.21
CA TRP A 523 6.67 -28.32 -0.98
C TRP A 523 7.41 -28.71 0.30
N LYS A 524 6.72 -29.38 1.21
CA LYS A 524 7.30 -29.89 2.46
C LYS A 524 7.29 -31.41 2.47
N TYR A 525 8.39 -32.01 2.90
CA TYR A 525 8.42 -33.45 3.17
C TYR A 525 7.85 -33.69 4.58
N ARG A 526 6.73 -34.42 4.67
CA ARG A 526 6.07 -34.76 5.94
C ARG A 526 5.42 -36.12 5.81
N ASP A 527 5.45 -36.91 6.88
CA ASP A 527 4.83 -38.23 6.92
C ASP A 527 5.21 -39.10 5.70
N GLY A 528 6.50 -39.06 5.32
CA GLY A 528 7.07 -39.86 4.24
C GLY A 528 6.77 -39.39 2.80
N HIS A 529 6.10 -38.25 2.59
CA HIS A 529 5.76 -37.76 1.24
C HIS A 529 5.89 -36.23 1.11
N TYR A 530 6.00 -35.75 -0.13
CA TYR A 530 5.99 -34.31 -0.43
C TYR A 530 4.57 -33.79 -0.51
N ALA A 531 4.30 -32.70 0.20
CA ALA A 531 2.98 -32.06 0.20
C ALA A 531 3.08 -30.54 0.00
N LEU A 532 2.14 -29.98 -0.76
CA LEU A 532 1.99 -28.56 -1.03
C LEU A 532 0.64 -28.07 -0.51
N ALA A 533 0.66 -27.03 0.32
CA ALA A 533 -0.54 -26.33 0.75
C ALA A 533 -1.07 -25.42 -0.39
N VAL A 534 -2.37 -25.49 -0.64
CA VAL A 534 -3.09 -24.66 -1.62
C VAL A 534 -4.18 -23.87 -0.88
N PRO A 535 -3.78 -22.83 -0.12
CA PRO A 535 -4.74 -21.98 0.60
C PRO A 535 -5.60 -21.18 -0.39
N PRO A 536 -6.81 -20.76 0.00
CA PRO A 536 -7.62 -19.85 -0.80
C PRO A 536 -6.86 -18.57 -1.18
N GLY A 537 -6.76 -18.30 -2.49
CA GLY A 537 -6.27 -17.02 -3.04
C GLY A 537 -7.32 -15.90 -2.97
N LEU A 538 -6.97 -14.70 -3.47
CA LEU A 538 -7.88 -13.53 -3.63
C LEU A 538 -8.84 -13.33 -2.44
N LYS A 539 -8.29 -13.11 -1.23
CA LYS A 539 -9.05 -13.08 0.02
C LYS A 539 -9.93 -11.84 0.13
N VAL A 540 -11.11 -11.99 0.74
CA VAL A 540 -11.94 -10.84 1.14
C VAL A 540 -11.21 -10.05 2.22
N THR A 541 -10.91 -8.78 1.94
CA THR A 541 -10.21 -7.92 2.90
C THR A 541 -11.23 -7.28 3.84
N TYR A 542 -11.11 -7.58 5.14
CA TYR A 542 -12.03 -7.05 6.15
C TYR A 542 -11.29 -6.73 7.45
N ASP A 543 -11.16 -5.43 7.74
CA ASP A 543 -10.49 -4.92 8.95
C ASP A 543 -11.42 -3.96 9.70
N ALA A 544 -12.28 -4.53 10.53
CA ALA A 544 -13.29 -3.80 11.29
C ALA A 544 -13.16 -4.08 12.80
N PRO A 545 -12.18 -3.49 13.50
CA PRO A 545 -11.99 -3.72 14.93
C PRO A 545 -13.21 -3.27 15.74
N ARG A 546 -13.61 -4.08 16.73
CA ARG A 546 -14.78 -3.86 17.62
C ARG A 546 -14.45 -4.11 19.10
N ASP A 547 -13.18 -4.02 19.44
CA ASP A 547 -12.62 -4.17 20.78
C ASP A 547 -13.15 -3.08 21.74
N ARG A 548 -13.26 -1.83 21.28
CA ARG A 548 -13.79 -0.71 22.07
C ARG A 548 -15.32 -0.72 22.14
N ALA A 549 -15.88 -0.48 23.34
CA ALA A 549 -17.32 -0.42 23.55
C ALA A 549 -18.04 0.58 22.61
N ALA A 550 -17.43 1.75 22.38
CA ALA A 550 -17.96 2.78 21.48
C ALA A 550 -18.05 2.32 20.01
N TRP A 551 -17.23 1.35 19.59
CA TRP A 551 -17.19 0.87 18.20
C TRP A 551 -18.21 -0.24 17.93
N ARG A 552 -18.67 -0.95 18.96
CA ARG A 552 -19.58 -2.11 18.82
C ARG A 552 -20.96 -1.75 18.28
N ALA A 553 -21.36 -0.49 18.40
CA ALA A 553 -22.63 0.01 17.85
C ALA A 553 -22.50 0.57 16.42
N ILE A 554 -21.28 0.60 15.85
CA ILE A 554 -21.01 1.21 14.55
C ILE A 554 -21.00 0.13 13.46
N PRO A 555 -21.79 0.28 12.37
CA PRO A 555 -21.74 -0.60 11.21
C PRO A 555 -20.34 -0.68 10.62
N ALA A 556 -20.02 -1.78 9.95
CA ALA A 556 -18.74 -1.95 9.27
C ALA A 556 -18.93 -1.91 7.75
N LEU A 557 -17.94 -1.40 7.03
CA LEU A 557 -17.86 -1.52 5.58
C LEU A 557 -16.90 -2.66 5.20
N ILE A 558 -17.32 -3.49 4.24
CA ILE A 558 -16.37 -4.14 3.32
C ILE A 558 -15.96 -3.06 2.28
N SER A 559 -14.82 -3.21 1.62
CA SER A 559 -14.17 -2.29 0.66
C SER A 559 -15.11 -1.51 -0.29
N ASP A 560 -14.55 -0.59 -1.07
CA ASP A 560 -15.26 -0.05 -2.24
C ASP A 560 -15.83 -1.17 -3.13
N PRO A 561 -16.93 -0.93 -3.87
CA PRO A 561 -17.45 -1.89 -4.83
C PRO A 561 -16.34 -2.52 -5.67
N TRP A 562 -16.33 -3.84 -5.71
CA TRP A 562 -15.22 -4.60 -6.24
C TRP A 562 -15.72 -5.86 -6.91
N HIS A 563 -15.10 -6.22 -8.01
CA HIS A 563 -15.30 -7.52 -8.63
C HIS A 563 -13.94 -8.01 -9.13
N ALA A 564 -13.53 -9.20 -8.68
CA ALA A 564 -12.30 -9.81 -9.18
C ALA A 564 -12.51 -11.28 -9.52
N ARG A 565 -11.74 -11.74 -10.50
CA ARG A 565 -11.66 -13.15 -10.88
C ARG A 565 -10.20 -13.59 -10.96
N LEU A 566 -9.91 -14.73 -10.36
CA LEU A 566 -8.62 -15.41 -10.45
C LEU A 566 -8.85 -16.82 -10.98
N ARG A 567 -8.12 -17.21 -12.01
CA ARG A 567 -8.04 -18.59 -12.47
C ARG A 567 -6.59 -19.06 -12.35
N THR A 568 -6.37 -20.11 -11.60
CA THR A 568 -5.05 -20.70 -11.38
C THR A 568 -5.02 -22.12 -11.92
N ALA A 569 -3.95 -22.47 -12.64
CA ALA A 569 -3.68 -23.83 -13.07
C ALA A 569 -2.31 -24.27 -12.59
N TRP A 570 -2.22 -25.42 -11.92
CA TRP A 570 -0.95 -26.07 -11.58
C TRP A 570 -0.81 -27.34 -12.43
N ILE A 571 0.11 -27.31 -13.40
CA ILE A 571 0.46 -28.46 -14.22
C ILE A 571 1.40 -29.33 -13.39
N LEU A 572 0.93 -30.50 -12.96
CA LEU A 572 1.59 -31.29 -11.92
C LEU A 572 2.75 -32.13 -12.45
N PRO A 573 3.72 -32.51 -11.58
CA PRO A 573 4.77 -33.46 -11.94
C PRO A 573 4.19 -34.78 -12.44
N ASP A 574 4.88 -35.43 -13.38
CA ASP A 574 4.58 -36.78 -13.86
C ASP A 574 3.12 -36.96 -14.33
N ALA A 575 2.57 -35.90 -14.94
CA ALA A 575 1.16 -35.83 -15.38
C ALA A 575 0.15 -36.09 -14.26
N GLY A 576 0.51 -35.76 -13.01
CA GLY A 576 -0.32 -35.94 -11.82
C GLY A 576 -0.45 -37.40 -11.35
N LYS A 577 0.36 -38.33 -11.88
CA LYS A 577 0.33 -39.73 -11.44
C LYS A 577 0.66 -39.84 -9.95
N GLY A 578 -0.22 -40.49 -9.19
CA GLY A 578 -0.05 -40.68 -7.75
C GLY A 578 -0.29 -39.42 -6.91
N VAL A 579 -0.73 -38.32 -7.52
CA VAL A 579 -1.07 -37.09 -6.79
C VAL A 579 -2.47 -37.20 -6.20
N THR A 580 -2.61 -36.82 -4.94
CA THR A 580 -3.90 -36.75 -4.24
C THR A 580 -4.18 -35.34 -3.77
N LEU A 581 -5.47 -34.99 -3.68
CA LEU A 581 -5.95 -33.74 -3.11
C LEU A 581 -6.72 -34.05 -1.83
N SER A 582 -6.31 -33.45 -0.72
CA SER A 582 -6.92 -33.59 0.60
C SER A 582 -7.06 -32.24 1.29
N GLY A 583 -7.50 -32.21 2.55
CA GLY A 583 -7.66 -30.98 3.33
C GLY A 583 -9.04 -30.35 3.18
N GLY A 584 -9.13 -29.07 3.53
CA GLY A 584 -10.39 -28.32 3.51
C GLY A 584 -10.48 -27.39 2.30
N ASP A 585 -11.69 -27.21 1.79
CA ASP A 585 -12.02 -26.16 0.81
C ASP A 585 -13.22 -25.37 1.34
N PRO A 586 -13.15 -24.04 1.45
CA PRO A 586 -14.31 -23.25 1.82
C PRO A 586 -15.45 -23.36 0.81
N GLY A 587 -15.16 -23.56 -0.49
CA GLY A 587 -16.12 -23.58 -1.59
C GLY A 587 -16.77 -22.21 -1.88
N GLY A 588 -17.17 -21.47 -0.86
CA GLY A 588 -17.65 -20.10 -0.99
C GLY A 588 -18.01 -19.45 0.34
N LEU A 589 -18.24 -18.16 0.28
CA LEU A 589 -18.72 -17.29 1.35
C LEU A 589 -19.83 -16.42 0.80
N ASP A 590 -20.94 -16.37 1.53
CA ASP A 590 -22.03 -15.44 1.30
C ASP A 590 -22.13 -14.51 2.52
N LEU A 591 -21.67 -13.28 2.35
CA LEU A 591 -21.58 -12.25 3.38
C LEU A 591 -22.57 -11.12 3.05
N PRO A 592 -23.02 -10.33 4.04
CA PRO A 592 -24.02 -9.29 3.81
C PRO A 592 -23.69 -8.28 2.69
N ALA A 593 -22.41 -8.02 2.43
CA ALA A 593 -21.93 -7.08 1.43
C ALA A 593 -20.95 -7.68 0.41
N ALA A 594 -20.74 -9.00 0.46
CA ALA A 594 -19.77 -9.66 -0.41
C ALA A 594 -20.13 -11.13 -0.67
N THR A 595 -19.98 -11.56 -1.91
CA THR A 595 -19.98 -12.98 -2.27
C THR A 595 -18.60 -13.36 -2.76
N TRP A 596 -18.09 -14.48 -2.30
CA TRP A 596 -16.80 -15.02 -2.69
C TRP A 596 -16.99 -16.50 -2.99
N GLN A 597 -16.57 -16.97 -4.16
CA GLN A 597 -16.75 -18.35 -4.59
C GLN A 597 -15.42 -18.93 -5.04
N ARG A 598 -15.17 -20.18 -4.68
CA ARG A 598 -13.99 -20.94 -5.11
C ARG A 598 -14.42 -22.29 -5.69
N ARG A 599 -13.85 -22.63 -6.83
CA ARG A 599 -13.96 -23.95 -7.43
C ARG A 599 -12.59 -24.54 -7.59
N LEU A 600 -12.35 -25.68 -6.97
CA LEU A 600 -11.07 -26.40 -7.03
C LEU A 600 -11.30 -27.79 -7.64
N ALA A 601 -10.51 -28.16 -8.66
CA ALA A 601 -10.65 -29.44 -9.34
C ALA A 601 -9.29 -30.05 -9.72
N LEU A 602 -9.09 -31.33 -9.42
CA LEU A 602 -7.91 -32.10 -9.84
C LEU A 602 -8.31 -33.05 -10.97
N ALA A 603 -7.84 -32.80 -12.20
CA ALA A 603 -8.13 -33.63 -13.37
C ALA A 603 -7.04 -33.55 -14.43
N GLY A 604 -6.75 -34.67 -15.10
CA GLY A 604 -5.84 -34.69 -16.26
C GLY A 604 -4.42 -34.19 -15.97
N GLY A 605 -3.90 -34.43 -14.76
CA GLY A 605 -2.58 -33.95 -14.36
C GLY A 605 -2.50 -32.47 -14.02
N THR A 606 -3.65 -31.78 -13.91
CA THR A 606 -3.73 -30.37 -13.58
C THR A 606 -4.64 -30.16 -12.37
N LEU A 607 -4.21 -29.35 -11.41
CA LEU A 607 -5.11 -28.74 -10.44
C LEU A 607 -5.58 -27.40 -11.02
N SER A 608 -6.88 -27.18 -11.11
CA SER A 608 -7.46 -25.89 -11.50
C SER A 608 -8.23 -25.26 -10.34
N GLU A 609 -8.08 -23.95 -10.21
CA GLU A 609 -8.80 -23.11 -9.26
C GLU A 609 -9.44 -21.95 -10.01
N GLU A 610 -10.71 -21.67 -9.70
CA GLU A 610 -11.35 -20.41 -10.08
C GLU A 610 -11.91 -19.76 -8.82
N ILE A 611 -11.54 -18.50 -8.57
CA ILE A 611 -12.07 -17.67 -7.50
C ILE A 611 -12.77 -16.46 -8.11
N VAL A 612 -13.99 -16.17 -7.66
CA VAL A 612 -14.74 -14.96 -8.00
C VAL A 612 -15.11 -14.25 -6.72
N SER A 613 -14.64 -13.01 -6.55
CA SER A 613 -15.05 -12.11 -5.46
C SER A 613 -15.92 -10.99 -6.02
N ARG A 614 -17.06 -10.72 -5.39
CA ARG A 614 -17.96 -9.61 -5.71
C ARG A 614 -18.39 -8.92 -4.43
N GLU A 615 -18.00 -7.67 -4.27
CA GLU A 615 -18.25 -6.85 -3.08
C GLU A 615 -19.10 -5.65 -3.51
N SER A 616 -20.23 -5.44 -2.83
CA SER A 616 -21.16 -4.35 -3.16
C SER A 616 -20.82 -3.04 -2.46
N GLY A 617 -19.91 -3.08 -1.48
CA GLY A 617 -19.62 -1.95 -0.59
C GLY A 617 -20.74 -1.62 0.40
N ALA A 618 -21.71 -2.54 0.57
CA ALA A 618 -22.80 -2.40 1.52
C ALA A 618 -22.33 -2.47 2.98
N GLU A 619 -23.16 -1.93 3.88
CA GLU A 619 -22.91 -1.96 5.31
C GLU A 619 -23.19 -3.32 5.93
N ILE A 620 -22.34 -3.68 6.87
CA ILE A 620 -22.52 -4.82 7.75
C ILE A 620 -23.03 -4.29 9.09
N ALA A 621 -24.19 -4.81 9.50
CA ALA A 621 -24.82 -4.44 10.76
C ALA A 621 -23.86 -4.64 11.95
N PRO A 622 -23.90 -3.79 12.98
CA PRO A 622 -22.95 -3.85 14.10
C PRO A 622 -22.91 -5.20 14.81
N ASP A 623 -24.06 -5.87 14.94
CA ASP A 623 -24.21 -7.20 15.54
C ASP A 623 -23.61 -8.33 14.68
N LYS A 624 -23.38 -8.07 13.39
CA LYS A 624 -22.78 -9.02 12.45
C LYS A 624 -21.29 -8.82 12.22
N ALA A 625 -20.75 -7.63 12.51
CA ALA A 625 -19.36 -7.28 12.20
C ALA A 625 -18.34 -8.32 12.72
N SER A 626 -18.45 -8.74 13.98
CA SER A 626 -17.54 -9.75 14.56
C SER A 626 -17.76 -11.15 13.96
N SER A 627 -19.02 -11.53 13.69
CA SER A 627 -19.31 -12.83 13.05
C SER A 627 -18.84 -12.88 11.59
N THR A 628 -18.84 -11.75 10.87
CA THR A 628 -18.28 -11.64 9.52
C THR A 628 -16.77 -11.83 9.53
N ALA A 629 -16.04 -11.14 10.42
CA ALA A 629 -14.60 -11.35 10.56
C ALA A 629 -14.26 -12.81 10.82
N LYS A 630 -14.99 -13.45 11.74
CA LYS A 630 -14.83 -14.87 12.03
C LYS A 630 -15.13 -15.76 10.82
N ALA A 631 -16.24 -15.52 10.10
CA ALA A 631 -16.61 -16.30 8.93
C ALA A 631 -15.54 -16.24 7.82
N ILE A 632 -14.98 -15.05 7.60
CA ILE A 632 -13.85 -14.86 6.68
C ILE A 632 -12.63 -15.65 7.17
N SER A 633 -12.21 -15.50 8.43
CA SER A 633 -11.05 -16.24 8.98
C SER A 633 -11.22 -17.76 8.86
N ASP A 634 -12.35 -18.29 9.33
CA ASP A 634 -12.66 -19.72 9.33
C ASP A 634 -12.64 -20.31 7.90
N ALA A 635 -13.06 -19.53 6.90
CA ALA A 635 -13.02 -19.96 5.51
C ALA A 635 -11.62 -19.86 4.89
N MET A 636 -10.88 -18.78 5.19
CA MET A 636 -9.51 -18.58 4.66
C MET A 636 -8.48 -19.52 5.30
N GLU A 637 -8.77 -20.10 6.47
CA GLU A 637 -7.95 -21.12 7.12
C GLU A 637 -8.14 -22.54 6.51
N ARG A 638 -9.26 -22.80 5.83
CA ARG A 638 -9.53 -24.09 5.17
C ARG A 638 -8.65 -24.25 3.93
N THR A 639 -7.52 -24.91 4.13
CA THR A 639 -6.49 -25.10 3.11
C THR A 639 -6.54 -26.49 2.51
N ALA A 640 -6.56 -26.55 1.18
CA ALA A 640 -6.42 -27.79 0.43
C ALA A 640 -4.94 -28.19 0.38
N ARG A 641 -4.66 -29.48 0.18
CA ARG A 641 -3.30 -30.01 0.16
C ARG A 641 -3.12 -31.00 -0.97
N LEU A 642 -2.16 -30.72 -1.85
CA LEU A 642 -1.64 -31.68 -2.82
C LEU A 642 -0.59 -32.54 -2.13
N SER A 643 -0.68 -33.86 -2.30
CA SER A 643 0.31 -34.81 -1.81
C SER A 643 0.80 -35.69 -2.95
N LEU A 644 2.12 -35.83 -3.10
CA LEU A 644 2.74 -36.77 -4.02
C LEU A 644 2.78 -38.18 -3.42
N ASP A 645 2.98 -39.18 -4.28
CA ASP A 645 3.20 -40.56 -3.85
C ASP A 645 4.42 -40.64 -2.88
N PRO A 646 4.36 -41.41 -1.77
CA PRO A 646 5.50 -41.58 -0.88
C PRO A 646 6.77 -42.12 -1.56
N ALA A 647 6.63 -42.84 -2.68
CA ALA A 647 7.73 -43.33 -3.49
C ALA A 647 8.28 -42.27 -4.47
N TYR A 648 7.81 -41.02 -4.42
CA TYR A 648 8.34 -39.95 -5.27
C TYR A 648 9.86 -39.79 -5.07
N PRO A 649 10.64 -39.65 -6.16
CA PRO A 649 12.10 -39.55 -6.07
C PRO A 649 12.57 -38.41 -5.14
N LYS A 650 13.66 -38.66 -4.41
CA LYS A 650 14.34 -37.63 -3.62
C LYS A 650 15.02 -36.62 -4.54
N TRP A 651 15.34 -35.44 -3.99
CA TRP A 651 15.84 -34.29 -4.75
C TRP A 651 16.97 -34.63 -5.74
N TRP A 652 18.01 -35.36 -5.30
CA TRP A 652 19.15 -35.70 -6.16
C TRP A 652 18.79 -36.60 -7.36
N ASP A 653 17.88 -37.55 -7.17
CA ASP A 653 17.42 -38.43 -8.25
C ASP A 653 16.43 -37.69 -9.15
N ASP A 654 15.61 -36.79 -8.58
CA ASP A 654 14.67 -35.99 -9.35
C ASP A 654 15.36 -34.98 -10.26
N VAL A 655 16.41 -34.30 -9.78
CA VAL A 655 17.28 -33.42 -10.60
C VAL A 655 17.86 -34.19 -11.79
N ALA A 656 18.41 -35.38 -11.54
CA ALA A 656 18.97 -36.22 -12.60
C ALA A 656 17.91 -36.63 -13.62
N ARG A 657 16.71 -37.02 -13.17
CA ARG A 657 15.57 -37.38 -14.01
C ARG A 657 15.06 -36.22 -14.85
N ARG A 658 15.11 -34.99 -14.34
CA ARG A 658 14.48 -33.81 -14.93
C ARG A 658 15.42 -32.87 -15.66
N LYS A 659 16.71 -33.17 -15.73
CA LYS A 659 17.75 -32.34 -16.37
C LYS A 659 17.38 -31.84 -17.78
N SER A 660 16.63 -32.65 -18.54
CA SER A 660 16.20 -32.31 -19.91
C SER A 660 14.72 -31.89 -20.00
N SER A 661 14.07 -31.59 -18.88
CA SER A 661 12.65 -31.20 -18.87
C SER A 661 12.43 -29.82 -19.50
N PRO A 662 11.33 -29.62 -20.25
CA PRO A 662 10.99 -28.31 -20.81
C PRO A 662 10.83 -27.22 -19.73
N ALA A 663 10.28 -27.55 -18.56
CA ALA A 663 10.11 -26.61 -17.46
C ALA A 663 11.46 -26.09 -16.93
N LEU A 664 12.47 -26.95 -16.73
CA LEU A 664 13.80 -26.48 -16.32
C LEU A 664 14.48 -25.65 -17.41
N ALA A 665 14.33 -26.02 -18.68
CA ALA A 665 14.82 -25.22 -19.79
C ALA A 665 14.17 -23.82 -19.81
N LYS A 666 12.85 -23.75 -19.56
CA LYS A 666 12.11 -22.48 -19.44
C LYS A 666 12.60 -21.64 -18.25
N ALA A 667 12.78 -22.24 -17.07
CA ALA A 667 13.30 -21.54 -15.89
C ALA A 667 14.69 -20.93 -16.17
N ARG A 668 15.60 -21.71 -16.77
CA ARG A 668 16.94 -21.23 -17.16
C ARG A 668 16.87 -20.08 -18.16
N ALA A 669 16.02 -20.18 -19.17
CA ALA A 669 15.83 -19.14 -20.17
C ALA A 669 15.32 -17.82 -19.57
N ILE A 670 14.50 -17.89 -18.51
CA ILE A 670 14.04 -16.68 -17.78
C ILE A 670 15.21 -16.01 -17.06
N PHE A 671 16.08 -16.78 -16.38
CA PHE A 671 17.31 -16.21 -15.78
C PHE A 671 18.23 -15.60 -16.84
N ASP A 672 18.43 -16.28 -17.97
CA ASP A 672 19.26 -15.79 -19.06
C ASP A 672 18.71 -14.48 -19.64
N THR A 673 17.39 -14.39 -19.80
CA THR A 673 16.70 -13.16 -20.25
C THR A 673 16.87 -12.03 -19.24
N ARG A 674 16.73 -12.31 -17.94
CA ARG A 674 16.99 -11.32 -16.88
C ARG A 674 18.43 -10.81 -16.97
N ILE A 675 19.42 -11.69 -17.06
CA ILE A 675 20.83 -11.28 -17.18
C ILE A 675 21.07 -10.45 -18.45
N ALA A 676 20.45 -10.83 -19.58
CA ALA A 676 20.60 -10.08 -20.83
C ALA A 676 19.95 -8.68 -20.78
N ASP A 677 18.85 -8.52 -20.04
CA ASP A 677 18.11 -7.26 -19.88
C ASP A 677 18.86 -6.23 -19.02
N LYS A 678 19.61 -6.68 -17.99
CA LYS A 678 20.54 -5.83 -17.21
C LYS A 678 21.85 -6.59 -16.95
N PRO A 679 22.81 -6.57 -17.90
CA PRO A 679 24.02 -7.38 -17.82
C PRO A 679 25.05 -6.90 -16.79
N ASP A 680 24.86 -5.70 -16.25
CA ASP A 680 25.64 -5.06 -15.18
C ASP A 680 25.05 -5.28 -13.77
N ASP A 681 23.86 -5.88 -13.66
CA ASP A 681 23.23 -6.22 -12.38
C ASP A 681 23.77 -7.56 -11.84
N ALA A 682 24.75 -7.48 -10.93
CA ALA A 682 25.39 -8.64 -10.30
C ALA A 682 24.39 -9.55 -9.54
N SER A 683 23.26 -9.02 -9.09
CA SER A 683 22.25 -9.80 -8.38
C SER A 683 21.57 -10.82 -9.31
N ARG A 684 21.35 -10.47 -10.59
CA ARG A 684 20.75 -11.41 -11.57
C ARG A 684 21.63 -12.63 -11.86
N LEU A 685 22.95 -12.45 -11.82
CA LEU A 685 23.91 -13.56 -11.89
C LEU A 685 23.92 -14.37 -10.60
N THR A 686 23.82 -13.71 -9.45
CA THR A 686 23.74 -14.36 -8.14
C THR A 686 22.49 -15.25 -8.04
N ASP A 687 21.35 -14.78 -8.55
CA ASP A 687 20.09 -15.54 -8.64
C ASP A 687 20.26 -16.81 -9.49
N ARG A 688 20.88 -16.69 -10.68
CA ARG A 688 21.13 -17.84 -11.56
C ARG A 688 22.14 -18.80 -10.94
N ALA A 689 23.19 -18.29 -10.28
CA ALA A 689 24.17 -19.12 -9.59
C ALA A 689 23.51 -20.00 -8.52
N TRP A 690 22.58 -19.44 -7.75
CA TRP A 690 21.80 -20.19 -6.77
C TRP A 690 20.95 -21.28 -7.44
N PHE A 691 20.30 -20.99 -8.57
CA PHE A 691 19.55 -21.98 -9.35
C PHE A 691 20.44 -23.09 -9.93
N GLU A 692 21.62 -22.77 -10.46
CA GLU A 692 22.56 -23.78 -10.96
C GLU A 692 23.08 -24.67 -9.83
N ARG A 693 23.31 -24.09 -8.65
CA ARG A 693 23.71 -24.82 -7.45
C ARG A 693 22.65 -25.83 -7.02
N THR A 694 21.36 -25.49 -7.08
CA THR A 694 20.27 -26.44 -6.75
C THR A 694 20.09 -27.56 -7.79
N LEU A 695 20.70 -27.42 -8.96
CA LEU A 695 20.78 -28.46 -9.99
C LEU A 695 22.11 -29.25 -9.94
N PHE A 696 22.95 -29.01 -8.93
CA PHE A 696 24.30 -29.56 -8.82
C PHE A 696 25.22 -29.20 -10.01
N ASN A 697 24.92 -28.12 -10.73
CA ASN A 697 25.76 -27.57 -11.80
C ASN A 697 26.81 -26.63 -11.19
N TRP A 698 27.67 -27.18 -10.32
CA TRP A 698 28.64 -26.42 -9.52
C TRP A 698 29.52 -25.47 -10.34
N ALA A 699 30.00 -25.92 -11.50
CA ALA A 699 30.85 -25.12 -12.39
C ALA A 699 30.12 -23.91 -12.98
N ALA A 700 28.83 -24.06 -13.33
CA ALA A 700 28.03 -22.96 -13.86
C ALA A 700 27.72 -21.93 -12.75
N ALA A 701 27.38 -22.42 -11.56
CA ALA A 701 27.17 -21.57 -10.38
C ALA A 701 28.44 -20.78 -10.00
N GLU A 702 29.60 -21.43 -9.99
CA GLU A 702 30.87 -20.75 -9.70
C GLU A 702 31.23 -19.69 -10.75
N ALA A 703 30.98 -19.97 -12.02
CA ALA A 703 31.20 -19.01 -13.11
C ALA A 703 30.31 -17.76 -12.93
N ASP A 704 29.06 -17.94 -12.52
CA ASP A 704 28.14 -16.84 -12.26
C ASP A 704 28.51 -16.03 -11.04
N TYR A 705 28.85 -16.67 -9.91
CA TYR A 705 29.37 -15.95 -8.75
C TYR A 705 30.65 -15.16 -9.11
N THR A 706 31.53 -15.75 -9.90
CA THR A 706 32.76 -15.08 -10.34
C THR A 706 32.48 -13.84 -11.17
N ARG A 707 31.53 -13.94 -12.12
CA ARG A 707 31.12 -12.79 -12.91
C ARG A 707 30.37 -11.75 -12.08
N ALA A 708 29.52 -12.17 -11.15
CA ALA A 708 28.80 -11.28 -10.25
C ALA A 708 29.75 -10.47 -9.37
N ILE A 709 30.75 -11.12 -8.75
CA ILE A 709 31.80 -10.48 -7.95
C ILE A 709 32.62 -9.49 -8.78
N ALA A 710 32.90 -9.81 -10.06
CA ALA A 710 33.63 -8.91 -10.95
C ALA A 710 32.84 -7.65 -11.33
N LEU A 711 31.50 -7.72 -11.32
CA LEU A 711 30.63 -6.56 -11.55
C LEU A 711 30.47 -5.73 -10.28
N ASP A 712 30.17 -6.39 -9.16
CA ASP A 712 29.92 -5.79 -7.86
C ASP A 712 30.31 -6.76 -6.75
N ALA A 713 31.45 -6.50 -6.12
CA ALA A 713 31.99 -7.32 -5.05
C ALA A 713 31.26 -7.03 -3.73
N SER A 714 30.82 -8.09 -3.04
CA SER A 714 30.22 -8.00 -1.71
C SER A 714 30.61 -9.20 -0.85
N ALA A 715 30.60 -9.02 0.48
CA ALA A 715 30.91 -10.10 1.41
C ALA A 715 29.99 -11.32 1.17
N ASP A 716 28.69 -11.10 1.01
CA ASP A 716 27.71 -12.17 0.73
C ASP A 716 28.06 -12.98 -0.54
N ARG A 717 28.43 -12.34 -1.66
CA ARG A 717 28.77 -13.07 -2.89
C ARG A 717 30.05 -13.87 -2.76
N TYR A 718 31.04 -13.35 -2.05
CA TYR A 718 32.24 -14.10 -1.71
C TYR A 718 31.90 -15.30 -0.82
N LEU A 719 31.08 -15.13 0.22
CA LEU A 719 30.67 -16.23 1.11
C LEU A 719 29.91 -17.32 0.38
N LYS A 720 28.99 -16.97 -0.55
CA LYS A 720 28.29 -17.98 -1.37
C LYS A 720 29.25 -18.76 -2.27
N ARG A 721 30.27 -18.10 -2.84
CA ARG A 721 31.28 -18.79 -3.65
C ARG A 721 32.23 -19.63 -2.79
N SER A 722 32.58 -19.16 -1.58
CA SER A 722 33.33 -19.90 -0.58
C SER A 722 32.62 -21.20 -0.20
N ASP A 723 31.35 -21.14 0.21
CA ASP A 723 30.54 -22.33 0.52
C ASP A 723 30.51 -23.34 -0.65
N LEU A 724 30.28 -22.85 -1.88
CA LEU A 724 30.30 -23.70 -3.06
C LEU A 724 31.66 -24.37 -3.26
N ARG A 725 32.75 -23.60 -3.19
CA ARG A 725 34.12 -24.09 -3.37
C ARG A 725 34.51 -25.10 -2.30
N SER A 726 34.13 -24.84 -1.05
CA SER A 726 34.31 -25.77 0.06
C SER A 726 33.59 -27.10 -0.21
N LYS A 727 32.33 -27.04 -0.67
CA LYS A 727 31.52 -28.23 -1.01
C LYS A 727 32.13 -29.12 -2.10
N VAL A 728 32.79 -28.53 -3.08
CA VAL A 728 33.46 -29.26 -4.17
C VAL A 728 34.94 -29.57 -3.89
N GLY A 729 35.42 -29.28 -2.68
CA GLY A 729 36.79 -29.58 -2.24
C GLY A 729 37.85 -28.53 -2.64
N ASN A 730 37.46 -27.39 -3.21
CA ASN A 730 38.37 -26.28 -3.50
C ASN A 730 38.59 -25.40 -2.24
N ARG A 731 39.28 -25.95 -1.25
CA ARG A 731 39.53 -25.28 0.05
C ARG A 731 40.38 -24.02 -0.07
N ALA A 732 41.41 -24.04 -0.92
CA ALA A 732 42.24 -22.85 -1.16
C ALA A 732 41.43 -21.67 -1.73
N GLY A 733 40.53 -21.95 -2.68
CA GLY A 733 39.61 -20.94 -3.22
C GLY A 733 38.55 -20.51 -2.22
N SER A 734 38.07 -21.42 -1.37
CA SER A 734 37.14 -21.10 -0.28
C SER A 734 37.77 -20.14 0.74
N LEU A 735 38.98 -20.46 1.24
CA LEU A 735 39.73 -19.61 2.14
C LEU A 735 39.98 -18.20 1.55
N ALA A 736 40.36 -18.12 0.28
CA ALA A 736 40.58 -16.84 -0.38
C ALA A 736 39.30 -15.99 -0.46
N ASP A 737 38.14 -16.62 -0.73
CA ASP A 737 36.85 -15.93 -0.76
C ASP A 737 36.40 -15.52 0.65
N ALA A 738 36.57 -16.39 1.65
CA ALA A 738 36.26 -16.07 3.05
C ALA A 738 37.10 -14.89 3.55
N GLN A 739 38.39 -14.85 3.20
CA GLN A 739 39.27 -13.72 3.52
C GLN A 739 38.79 -12.44 2.84
N ALA A 740 38.46 -12.49 1.55
CA ALA A 740 37.95 -11.34 0.83
C ALA A 740 36.62 -10.82 1.42
N ALA A 741 35.72 -11.71 1.85
CA ALA A 741 34.49 -11.34 2.54
C ALA A 741 34.76 -10.62 3.87
N TYR A 742 35.69 -11.16 4.68
CA TYR A 742 36.09 -10.55 5.95
C TYR A 742 36.78 -9.19 5.75
N ASP A 743 37.64 -9.07 4.74
CA ASP A 743 38.34 -7.81 4.42
C ASP A 743 37.35 -6.71 4.01
N LEU A 744 36.25 -7.06 3.34
CA LEU A 744 35.17 -6.14 3.00
C LEU A 744 34.33 -5.75 4.22
N GLU A 745 33.98 -6.71 5.07
CA GLU A 745 33.07 -6.52 6.20
C GLU A 745 33.54 -7.27 7.46
N GLN A 746 34.52 -6.73 8.18
CA GLN A 746 35.07 -7.38 9.39
C GLN A 746 34.04 -7.59 10.51
N GLY A 747 32.97 -6.78 10.53
CA GLY A 747 31.86 -6.90 11.47
C GLY A 747 30.84 -7.99 11.12
N ASN A 748 30.93 -8.58 9.93
CA ASN A 748 30.02 -9.61 9.46
C ASN A 748 30.33 -10.95 10.16
N ALA A 749 29.36 -11.48 10.91
CA ALA A 749 29.54 -12.72 11.68
C ALA A 749 29.79 -13.93 10.77
N ASP A 750 29.05 -14.05 9.67
CA ASP A 750 29.20 -15.15 8.71
C ASP A 750 30.58 -15.11 8.03
N ALA A 751 31.10 -13.91 7.73
CA ALA A 751 32.43 -13.75 7.17
C ALA A 751 33.53 -14.20 8.15
N ARG A 752 33.43 -13.80 9.43
CA ARG A 752 34.34 -14.25 10.49
C ARG A 752 34.27 -15.76 10.70
N SER A 753 33.06 -16.31 10.77
CA SER A 753 32.79 -17.74 10.96
C SER A 753 33.40 -18.59 9.85
N THR A 754 33.13 -18.20 8.60
CA THR A 754 33.60 -18.90 7.41
C THR A 754 35.12 -18.80 7.29
N LEU A 755 35.71 -17.62 7.57
CA LEU A 755 37.15 -17.46 7.56
C LEU A 755 37.81 -18.27 8.69
N SER A 756 37.25 -18.27 9.89
CA SER A 756 37.70 -19.09 11.03
C SER A 756 37.75 -20.57 10.65
N TYR A 757 36.65 -21.08 10.06
CA TYR A 757 36.57 -22.45 9.57
C TYR A 757 37.69 -22.79 8.58
N GLU A 758 37.85 -21.99 7.54
CA GLU A 758 38.79 -22.26 6.46
C GLU A 758 40.27 -22.04 6.89
N LEU A 759 40.54 -21.15 7.85
CA LEU A 759 41.86 -20.97 8.45
C LEU A 759 42.27 -22.20 9.26
N ILE A 760 41.37 -22.73 10.09
CA ILE A 760 41.63 -23.93 10.89
C ILE A 760 41.84 -25.14 9.97
N GLU A 761 41.01 -25.32 8.92
CA GLU A 761 41.23 -26.33 7.88
C GLU A 761 42.60 -26.19 7.19
N ALA A 762 43.07 -24.95 7.00
CA ALA A 762 44.39 -24.66 6.45
C ALA A 762 45.55 -24.82 7.46
N GLY A 763 45.28 -25.25 8.69
CA GLY A 763 46.25 -25.45 9.77
C GLY A 763 46.64 -24.15 10.50
N LYS A 764 46.00 -23.02 10.20
CA LYS A 764 46.23 -21.72 10.85
C LYS A 764 45.31 -21.55 12.05
N VAL A 765 45.50 -22.43 13.04
CA VAL A 765 44.59 -22.56 14.18
C VAL A 765 44.45 -21.27 14.97
N ASP A 766 45.56 -20.63 15.35
CA ASP A 766 45.52 -19.41 16.17
C ASP A 766 44.79 -18.27 15.45
N GLU A 767 45.12 -18.03 14.18
CA GLU A 767 44.45 -17.01 13.35
C GLU A 767 42.93 -17.26 13.25
N GLY A 768 42.52 -18.53 13.08
CA GLY A 768 41.10 -18.87 12.99
C GLY A 768 40.37 -18.73 14.32
N MET A 769 41.00 -19.08 15.44
CA MET A 769 40.41 -18.98 16.77
C MET A 769 40.26 -17.53 17.25
N ASP A 770 41.17 -16.64 16.84
CA ASP A 770 41.15 -15.21 17.20
C ASP A 770 39.96 -14.44 16.57
N LEU A 771 39.33 -15.00 15.53
CA LEU A 771 38.16 -14.39 14.87
C LEU A 771 36.85 -14.60 15.63
N LEU A 772 36.81 -15.54 16.58
CA LEU A 772 35.60 -15.93 17.26
C LEU A 772 35.23 -14.95 18.39
N PRO A 773 33.93 -14.71 18.62
CA PRO A 773 33.50 -13.85 19.72
C PRO A 773 33.94 -14.42 21.07
N THR A 774 34.41 -13.53 21.94
CA THR A 774 34.86 -13.87 23.30
C THR A 774 33.75 -13.79 24.33
N ASP A 775 32.76 -12.92 24.12
CA ASP A 775 31.56 -12.80 24.95
C ASP A 775 30.42 -13.64 24.37
N LEU A 776 29.93 -14.61 25.16
CA LEU A 776 29.01 -15.67 24.73
C LEU A 776 27.89 -15.82 25.77
N ASP A 777 26.87 -14.96 25.68
CA ASP A 777 25.69 -15.06 26.54
C ASP A 777 24.75 -16.18 26.08
N ILE A 778 25.00 -17.39 26.58
CA ILE A 778 24.22 -18.61 26.29
C ILE A 778 22.75 -18.55 26.77
N ALA A 779 22.36 -17.51 27.50
CA ALA A 779 20.96 -17.28 27.86
C ALA A 779 20.14 -16.75 26.66
N THR A 780 20.80 -16.11 25.69
CA THR A 780 20.20 -15.67 24.42
C THR A 780 20.37 -16.74 23.34
N ASP A 781 19.49 -16.75 22.34
CA ASP A 781 19.60 -17.69 21.23
C ASP A 781 20.81 -17.39 20.33
N ASP A 782 21.13 -16.11 20.12
CA ASP A 782 22.31 -15.68 19.34
C ASP A 782 23.61 -16.04 20.07
N GLY A 783 23.68 -15.77 21.38
CA GLY A 783 24.84 -16.14 22.19
C GLY A 783 25.02 -17.66 22.33
N LEU A 784 23.93 -18.44 22.40
CA LEU A 784 24.00 -19.91 22.33
C LEU A 784 24.53 -20.38 20.97
N SER A 785 24.10 -19.76 19.87
CA SER A 785 24.53 -20.13 18.51
C SER A 785 26.03 -19.85 18.33
N ASN A 786 26.49 -18.65 18.70
CA ASN A 786 27.92 -18.28 18.70
C ASN A 786 28.75 -19.20 19.60
N PHE A 787 28.20 -19.61 20.76
CA PHE A 787 28.85 -20.55 21.65
C PHE A 787 29.05 -21.91 20.98
N LEU A 788 28.00 -22.48 20.40
CA LEU A 788 28.08 -23.77 19.70
C LEU A 788 29.05 -23.72 18.52
N GLU A 789 29.06 -22.61 17.77
CA GLU A 789 30.02 -22.41 16.70
C GLU A 789 31.47 -22.40 17.22
N LYS A 790 31.72 -21.74 18.35
CA LYS A 790 33.05 -21.78 18.99
C LYS A 790 33.44 -23.20 19.41
N ILE A 791 32.49 -23.99 19.93
CA ILE A 791 32.72 -25.40 20.24
C ILE A 791 33.09 -26.17 18.97
N ASP A 792 32.35 -25.98 17.86
CA ASP A 792 32.68 -26.59 16.56
C ASP A 792 34.10 -26.25 16.10
N ARG A 793 34.53 -25.00 16.27
CA ARG A 793 35.89 -24.55 15.92
C ARG A 793 36.96 -25.10 16.85
N LEU A 794 36.71 -25.18 18.15
CA LEU A 794 37.63 -25.81 19.12
C LEU A 794 37.83 -27.30 18.79
N GLU A 795 36.76 -28.01 18.47
CA GLU A 795 36.82 -29.43 18.09
C GLU A 795 37.61 -29.62 16.78
N GLN A 796 37.36 -28.77 15.79
CA GLN A 796 38.11 -28.76 14.53
C GLN A 796 39.61 -28.44 14.72
N ALA A 797 39.93 -27.60 15.72
CA ALA A 797 41.30 -27.21 16.10
C ALA A 797 42.02 -28.24 16.99
N ASP A 798 41.45 -29.44 17.15
CA ASP A 798 41.93 -30.49 18.04
C ASP A 798 41.99 -30.11 19.55
N ARG A 799 41.20 -29.11 20.00
CA ARG A 799 41.11 -28.61 21.39
C ARG A 799 39.91 -29.19 22.16
N HIS A 800 39.77 -30.51 22.15
CA HIS A 800 38.59 -31.23 22.64
C HIS A 800 38.31 -31.06 24.13
N ASP A 801 39.34 -31.12 24.97
CA ASP A 801 39.15 -31.05 26.42
C ASP A 801 38.57 -29.68 26.82
N GLU A 802 38.95 -28.63 26.10
CA GLU A 802 38.40 -27.28 26.30
C GLU A 802 36.95 -27.19 25.80
N ALA A 803 36.66 -27.72 24.60
CA ALA A 803 35.31 -27.78 24.06
C ALA A 803 34.34 -28.52 25.00
N LEU A 804 34.73 -29.69 25.49
CA LEU A 804 33.94 -30.49 26.42
C LEU A 804 33.76 -29.79 27.77
N SER A 805 34.82 -29.20 28.33
CA SER A 805 34.73 -28.42 29.58
C SER A 805 33.75 -27.26 29.45
N MET A 806 33.80 -26.53 28.34
CA MET A 806 32.86 -25.43 28.08
C MET A 806 31.42 -25.94 27.95
N LEU A 807 31.19 -27.06 27.27
CA LEU A 807 29.87 -27.67 27.15
C LEU A 807 29.31 -28.13 28.50
N ASP A 808 30.16 -28.70 29.36
CA ASP A 808 29.78 -29.13 30.71
C ASP A 808 29.34 -27.93 31.55
N GLU A 809 30.13 -26.85 31.58
CA GLU A 809 29.75 -25.60 32.26
C GLU A 809 28.45 -24.98 31.70
N ALA A 810 28.26 -25.04 30.39
CA ALA A 810 27.04 -24.55 29.75
C ALA A 810 25.81 -25.39 30.15
N LEU A 811 25.97 -26.71 30.27
CA LEU A 811 24.92 -27.64 30.70
C LEU A 811 24.59 -27.52 32.19
N GLU A 812 25.55 -27.12 33.04
CA GLU A 812 25.25 -26.76 34.43
C GLU A 812 24.33 -25.53 34.51
N LYS A 813 24.55 -24.54 33.63
CA LYS A 813 23.75 -23.31 33.57
C LYS A 813 22.40 -23.51 32.86
N ARG A 814 22.34 -24.35 31.82
CA ARG A 814 21.16 -24.57 30.97
C ARG A 814 20.90 -26.05 30.69
N GLY A 815 20.74 -26.84 31.75
CA GLY A 815 20.60 -28.30 31.67
C GLY A 815 19.38 -28.83 30.91
N SER A 816 18.40 -27.99 30.58
CA SER A 816 17.25 -28.33 29.74
C SER A 816 17.44 -28.02 28.25
N SER A 817 18.62 -27.55 27.83
CA SER A 817 18.89 -27.26 26.40
C SER A 817 19.13 -28.54 25.60
N ALA A 818 18.19 -28.88 24.71
CA ALA A 818 18.35 -29.99 23.75
C ALA A 818 19.59 -29.79 22.87
N LYS A 819 19.84 -28.57 22.40
CA LYS A 819 20.99 -28.22 21.55
C LYS A 819 22.34 -28.47 22.23
N LEU A 820 22.51 -28.05 23.49
CA LEU A 820 23.77 -28.26 24.23
C LEU A 820 24.00 -29.76 24.51
N ARG A 821 22.95 -30.49 24.86
CA ARG A 821 23.03 -31.94 25.07
C ARG A 821 23.40 -32.66 23.78
N ASN A 822 22.76 -32.29 22.67
CA ASN A 822 23.10 -32.87 21.38
C ASN A 822 24.53 -32.54 20.96
N ALA A 823 24.99 -31.31 21.17
CA ALA A 823 26.36 -30.92 20.89
C ALA A 823 27.35 -31.81 21.65
N ARG A 824 27.18 -31.95 22.98
CA ARG A 824 28.02 -32.86 23.77
C ARG A 824 27.92 -34.32 23.30
N CYS A 825 26.73 -34.81 23.01
CA CYS A 825 26.54 -36.14 22.43
C CYS A 825 27.32 -36.33 21.13
N TRP A 826 27.19 -35.38 20.20
CA TRP A 826 27.80 -35.39 18.88
C TRP A 826 29.33 -35.44 18.97
N TYR A 827 29.97 -34.57 19.76
CA TYR A 827 31.44 -34.56 19.84
C TYR A 827 32.01 -35.77 20.58
N LEU A 828 31.37 -36.22 21.66
CA LEU A 828 31.73 -37.48 22.33
C LEU A 828 31.67 -38.66 21.34
N ALA A 829 30.65 -38.69 20.48
CA ALA A 829 30.51 -39.69 19.42
C ALA A 829 31.58 -39.55 18.32
N LEU A 830 31.84 -38.35 17.81
CA LEU A 830 32.87 -38.11 16.81
C LEU A 830 34.24 -38.60 17.29
N ARG A 831 34.58 -38.36 18.55
CA ARG A 831 35.84 -38.76 19.19
C ARG A 831 35.87 -40.19 19.70
N ASN A 832 34.74 -40.91 19.63
CA ASN A 832 34.61 -42.27 20.16
C ASN A 832 34.94 -42.37 21.67
N THR A 833 34.48 -41.42 22.47
CA THR A 833 34.73 -41.35 23.92
C THR A 833 33.44 -41.19 24.71
N ALA A 834 33.41 -41.68 25.96
CA ALA A 834 32.27 -41.63 26.88
C ALA A 834 30.88 -41.87 26.22
N LEU A 835 30.77 -42.94 25.42
CA LEU A 835 29.60 -43.23 24.59
C LEU A 835 28.29 -43.42 25.38
N ASP A 836 28.36 -43.86 26.64
CA ASP A 836 27.16 -43.99 27.49
C ASP A 836 26.61 -42.62 27.93
N THR A 837 27.50 -41.67 28.22
CA THR A 837 27.14 -40.26 28.48
C THR A 837 26.54 -39.65 27.22
N ALA A 838 27.19 -39.84 26.07
CA ALA A 838 26.69 -39.35 24.78
C ALA A 838 25.29 -39.89 24.48
N LEU A 839 25.07 -41.20 24.65
CA LEU A 839 23.75 -41.81 24.46
C LEU A 839 22.69 -41.22 25.38
N THR A 840 23.03 -40.98 26.65
CA THR A 840 22.14 -40.35 27.63
C THR A 840 21.73 -38.94 27.18
N ASP A 841 22.70 -38.15 26.72
CA ASP A 841 22.44 -36.78 26.27
C ASP A 841 21.60 -36.73 25.00
N CYS A 842 21.90 -37.57 24.00
CA CYS A 842 21.10 -37.66 22.78
C CYS A 842 19.66 -38.10 23.06
N ASN A 843 19.45 -39.10 23.94
CA ASN A 843 18.10 -39.50 24.35
C ASN A 843 17.34 -38.34 24.99
N LYS A 844 18.01 -37.59 25.87
CA LYS A 844 17.39 -36.43 26.51
C LYS A 844 17.11 -35.30 25.51
N ALA A 845 17.98 -35.06 24.53
CA ALA A 845 17.74 -34.09 23.47
C ALA A 845 16.51 -34.46 22.62
N ILE A 846 16.38 -35.74 22.24
CA ILE A 846 15.21 -36.27 21.52
C ILE A 846 13.92 -36.09 22.34
N GLU A 847 13.96 -36.29 23.66
CA GLU A 847 12.80 -36.07 24.54
C GLU A 847 12.39 -34.60 24.69
N LEU A 848 13.33 -33.67 24.49
CA LEU A 848 13.15 -32.24 24.76
C LEU A 848 12.66 -31.44 23.56
N ASP A 849 12.65 -32.02 22.36
CA ASP A 849 12.37 -31.32 21.11
C ASP A 849 11.33 -32.05 20.27
N SER A 850 10.50 -31.28 19.56
CA SER A 850 9.46 -31.81 18.68
C SER A 850 9.96 -32.23 17.29
N ASP A 851 11.18 -31.84 16.92
CA ASP A 851 11.81 -32.21 15.64
C ASP A 851 13.19 -32.88 15.85
N PRO A 852 13.21 -34.19 16.18
CA PRO A 852 14.41 -34.85 16.67
C PRO A 852 15.36 -35.36 15.58
N ALA A 853 15.14 -35.05 14.29
CA ALA A 853 15.89 -35.67 13.18
C ALA A 853 17.42 -35.55 13.35
N MET A 854 17.91 -34.35 13.66
CA MET A 854 19.34 -34.09 13.91
C MET A 854 19.88 -34.84 15.15
N TYR A 855 19.04 -35.05 16.17
CA TYR A 855 19.43 -35.74 17.39
C TYR A 855 19.43 -37.26 17.20
N MET A 856 18.55 -37.77 16.36
CA MET A 856 18.57 -39.17 15.90
C MET A 856 19.85 -39.45 15.11
N ASP A 857 20.26 -38.55 14.21
CA ASP A 857 21.55 -38.64 13.50
C ASP A 857 22.74 -38.72 14.47
N SER A 858 22.77 -37.84 15.48
CA SER A 858 23.83 -37.83 16.51
C SER A 858 23.83 -39.13 17.34
N ARG A 859 22.65 -39.63 17.72
CA ARG A 859 22.53 -40.91 18.45
C ARG A 859 22.95 -42.09 17.59
N ALA A 860 22.65 -42.07 16.30
CA ALA A 860 23.07 -43.08 15.34
C ALA A 860 24.60 -43.17 15.26
N LEU A 861 25.30 -42.04 15.32
CA LEU A 861 26.77 -42.00 15.39
C LEU A 861 27.29 -42.65 16.68
N VAL A 862 26.65 -42.42 17.83
CA VAL A 862 26.98 -43.09 19.11
C VAL A 862 26.81 -44.60 18.98
N HIS A 863 25.67 -45.06 18.44
CA HIS A 863 25.42 -46.48 18.20
C HIS A 863 26.46 -47.10 17.27
N PHE A 864 26.82 -46.41 16.18
CA PHE A 864 27.84 -46.85 15.24
C PHE A 864 29.21 -47.03 15.91
N ARG A 865 29.64 -46.05 16.71
CA ARG A 865 30.90 -46.11 17.46
C ARG A 865 30.91 -47.22 18.51
N ALA A 866 29.77 -47.49 19.13
CA ALA A 866 29.58 -48.60 20.05
C ALA A 866 29.46 -49.99 19.36
N GLY A 867 29.55 -50.06 18.03
CA GLY A 867 29.40 -51.31 17.26
C GLY A 867 27.94 -51.80 17.15
N ARG A 868 26.96 -51.01 17.60
CA ARG A 868 25.52 -51.30 17.56
C ARG A 868 24.94 -50.90 16.20
N LEU A 869 25.35 -51.61 15.15
CA LEU A 869 25.06 -51.23 13.75
C LEU A 869 23.56 -51.26 13.40
N LYS A 870 22.77 -52.15 14.00
CA LYS A 870 21.33 -52.24 13.72
C LYS A 870 20.59 -51.02 14.26
N GLU A 871 20.91 -50.64 15.49
CA GLU A 871 20.37 -49.45 16.15
C GLU A 871 20.82 -48.18 15.45
N ALA A 872 22.09 -48.11 15.03
CA ALA A 872 22.60 -47.01 14.22
C ALA A 872 21.82 -46.85 12.92
N MET A 873 21.61 -47.93 12.17
CA MET A 873 20.83 -47.89 10.93
C MET A 873 19.38 -47.46 11.18
N ALA A 874 18.74 -47.96 12.24
CA ALA A 874 17.37 -47.59 12.57
C ALA A 874 17.23 -46.09 12.86
N ASP A 875 18.18 -45.50 13.60
CA ASP A 875 18.17 -44.07 13.88
C ASP A 875 18.46 -43.23 12.63
N TYR A 876 19.42 -43.64 11.78
CA TYR A 876 19.65 -42.95 10.50
C TYR A 876 18.43 -43.03 9.57
N GLU A 877 17.73 -44.16 9.53
CA GLU A 877 16.50 -44.31 8.75
C GLU A 877 15.38 -43.42 9.29
N ALA A 878 15.25 -43.32 10.62
CA ALA A 878 14.27 -42.42 11.25
C ALA A 878 14.60 -40.95 10.96
N ALA A 879 15.89 -40.56 11.06
CA ALA A 879 16.35 -39.21 10.72
C ALA A 879 16.06 -38.89 9.26
N LEU A 880 16.39 -39.78 8.32
CA LEU A 880 16.16 -39.59 6.88
C LEU A 880 14.68 -39.70 6.47
N ALA A 881 13.84 -40.34 7.28
CA ALA A 881 12.39 -40.34 7.10
C ALA A 881 11.75 -39.00 7.50
N ALA A 882 12.36 -38.27 8.44
CA ALA A 882 11.97 -36.90 8.78
C ALA A 882 12.60 -35.88 7.82
N GLU A 883 13.92 -35.98 7.60
CA GLU A 883 14.74 -35.05 6.82
C GLU A 883 15.58 -35.79 5.77
N PRO A 884 15.03 -36.10 4.59
CA PRO A 884 15.71 -36.93 3.58
C PRO A 884 16.98 -36.31 3.00
N GLU A 885 17.13 -34.99 3.11
CA GLU A 885 18.21 -34.23 2.49
C GLU A 885 19.41 -34.05 3.44
N GLN A 886 19.35 -34.62 4.65
CA GLN A 886 20.42 -34.56 5.64
C GLN A 886 21.66 -35.35 5.16
N THR A 887 22.63 -34.61 4.61
CA THR A 887 23.76 -35.20 3.87
C THR A 887 24.72 -35.97 4.78
N ALA A 888 24.87 -35.54 6.03
CA ALA A 888 25.60 -36.25 7.09
C ALA A 888 25.04 -37.67 7.31
N SER A 889 23.74 -37.77 7.50
CA SER A 889 23.00 -39.02 7.74
C SER A 889 23.05 -39.93 6.52
N LEU A 890 22.90 -39.39 5.30
CA LEU A 890 23.08 -40.17 4.07
C LEU A 890 24.48 -40.79 4.01
N PHE A 891 25.52 -40.01 4.29
CA PHE A 891 26.89 -40.49 4.25
C PHE A 891 27.15 -41.58 5.30
N MET A 892 26.78 -41.31 6.56
CA MET A 892 27.02 -42.25 7.66
C MET A 892 26.16 -43.51 7.57
N ALA A 893 24.90 -43.40 7.15
CA ALA A 893 24.07 -44.57 6.87
C ALA A 893 24.66 -45.44 5.77
N GLY A 894 25.30 -44.83 4.76
CA GLY A 894 26.05 -45.56 3.74
C GLY A 894 27.20 -46.40 4.33
N ILE A 895 27.97 -45.83 5.27
CA ILE A 895 29.05 -46.54 5.97
C ILE A 895 28.48 -47.66 6.86
N VAL A 896 27.39 -47.40 7.59
CA VAL A 896 26.74 -48.43 8.43
C VAL A 896 26.24 -49.58 7.56
N ALA A 897 25.56 -49.29 6.44
CA ALA A 897 25.10 -50.30 5.49
C ALA A 897 26.25 -51.16 4.96
N ASP A 898 27.39 -50.53 4.63
CA ASP A 898 28.57 -51.24 4.14
C ASP A 898 29.11 -52.23 5.18
N ARG A 899 29.20 -51.80 6.46
CA ARG A 899 29.62 -52.66 7.58
C ARG A 899 28.62 -53.75 7.95
N MET A 900 27.34 -53.53 7.66
CA MET A 900 26.31 -54.56 7.77
C MET A 900 26.30 -55.54 6.58
N GLY A 901 27.10 -55.27 5.54
CA GLY A 901 27.21 -56.11 4.34
C GLY A 901 26.21 -55.77 3.22
N ASP A 902 25.38 -54.74 3.40
CA ASP A 902 24.43 -54.28 2.37
C ASP A 902 25.12 -53.32 1.40
N LYS A 903 25.90 -53.89 0.47
CA LYS A 903 26.68 -53.14 -0.52
C LYS A 903 25.81 -52.31 -1.46
N ALA A 904 24.58 -52.76 -1.76
CA ALA A 904 23.68 -52.05 -2.65
C ALA A 904 23.16 -50.77 -1.99
N LYS A 905 22.69 -50.86 -0.74
CA LYS A 905 22.25 -49.70 0.04
C LYS A 905 23.39 -48.74 0.33
N ALA A 906 24.57 -49.26 0.67
CA ALA A 906 25.77 -48.45 0.88
C ALA A 906 26.13 -47.61 -0.34
N ALA A 907 26.13 -48.22 -1.53
CA ALA A 907 26.43 -47.53 -2.78
C ALA A 907 25.38 -46.45 -3.11
N ALA A 908 24.09 -46.73 -2.90
CA ALA A 908 23.02 -45.77 -3.13
C ALA A 908 23.12 -44.55 -2.21
N LEU A 909 23.29 -44.77 -0.90
CA LEU A 909 23.41 -43.71 0.10
C LEU A 909 24.69 -42.88 -0.09
N SER A 910 25.83 -43.52 -0.38
CA SER A 910 27.07 -42.79 -0.66
C SER A 910 26.96 -41.94 -1.92
N LYS A 911 26.29 -42.44 -2.98
CA LYS A 911 26.05 -41.67 -4.20
C LYS A 911 25.17 -40.45 -3.92
N ALA A 912 24.09 -40.62 -3.16
CA ALA A 912 23.20 -39.52 -2.77
C ALA A 912 23.97 -38.43 -2.00
N ALA A 913 24.70 -38.82 -0.95
CA ALA A 913 25.48 -37.89 -0.14
C ALA A 913 26.50 -37.09 -0.97
N LYS A 914 27.25 -37.77 -1.85
CA LYS A 914 28.27 -37.14 -2.71
C LYS A 914 27.67 -36.30 -3.85
N THR A 915 26.40 -36.48 -4.18
CA THR A 915 25.72 -35.63 -5.15
C THR A 915 25.37 -34.28 -4.52
N VAL A 916 24.87 -34.31 -3.28
CA VAL A 916 24.50 -33.10 -2.52
C VAL A 916 25.74 -32.35 -2.00
N PHE A 917 26.71 -33.09 -1.46
CA PHE A 917 27.99 -32.55 -0.96
C PHE A 917 29.14 -33.47 -1.41
N PRO A 918 29.80 -33.14 -2.54
CA PRO A 918 30.89 -33.95 -3.09
C PRO A 918 32.02 -34.28 -2.11
N ASP A 919 32.42 -33.30 -1.28
CA ASP A 919 33.50 -33.43 -0.31
C ASP A 919 33.03 -33.82 1.12
N VAL A 920 31.82 -34.36 1.28
CA VAL A 920 31.25 -34.73 2.60
C VAL A 920 32.16 -35.65 3.43
N GLY A 921 32.95 -36.52 2.79
CA GLY A 921 33.83 -37.46 3.47
C GLY A 921 35.03 -36.81 4.16
N HIS A 922 35.41 -35.59 3.78
CA HIS A 922 36.56 -34.87 4.33
C HIS A 922 36.42 -34.66 5.84
N PHE A 923 35.26 -34.17 6.26
CA PHE A 923 34.93 -33.96 7.68
C PHE A 923 35.08 -35.26 8.50
N TYR A 924 34.48 -36.35 8.04
CA TYR A 924 34.50 -37.63 8.76
C TYR A 924 35.88 -38.28 8.80
N ALA A 925 36.71 -38.04 7.77
CA ALA A 925 38.06 -38.57 7.71
C ALA A 925 38.97 -38.01 8.81
N HIS A 926 38.78 -36.75 9.22
CA HIS A 926 39.49 -36.13 10.35
C HIS A 926 39.25 -36.94 11.65
N TYR A 927 38.04 -37.45 11.86
CA TYR A 927 37.67 -38.27 13.02
C TYR A 927 37.93 -39.78 12.82
N GLY A 928 38.71 -40.16 11.81
CA GLY A 928 39.05 -41.56 11.53
C GLY A 928 37.87 -42.41 11.04
N ILE A 929 36.79 -41.79 10.56
CA ILE A 929 35.65 -42.50 9.96
C ILE A 929 35.88 -42.54 8.45
N LYS A 930 36.05 -43.76 7.91
CA LYS A 930 36.26 -44.00 6.48
C LYS A 930 35.23 -45.03 5.98
N PRO A 931 34.82 -44.94 4.69
CA PRO A 931 33.94 -45.91 4.04
C PRO A 931 34.45 -47.35 4.14
#